data_AF-A0A7S9GVL6-F1
#
_entry.id   AF-A0A7S9GVL6-F1
#
_cell.length_a   1.000
_cell.length_b   1.000
_cell.length_c   1.000
_cell.angle_alpha   90.00
_cell.angle_beta   90.00
_cell.angle_gamma   90.00
#
_symmetry.space_group_name_H-M   'P 1'
#
loop_
_entity.id
_entity.type
_entity.pdbx_description
1 polymer ?
#
loop_
_entity_poly.entity_id
_entity_poly.type
_entity_poly.pdbx_seq_one_letter_code
_entity_poly.pdbx_strand_id
1 'polypeptide(L)'
;MKTTSFGRLLGSTSLVVLSAAAILGTQQPAAAQTTISNGIYGGGSTLSSLALRQLFDCYAGTTVANDGQTFSSGFTIAPPSPNLLPTSCTQFSTAVEGMFAAVGAGNGQRAYIANDPHQLFRGSPDSAPALVRKPSAKPPFRDTANANFKTYPYPRIDFATSDLPLASSIASLTTVSFSNFLPSTNWQNTLLIAALNSSAASFSTTAVGAPIQIPAMEVPVAIAVNTANSASGVTWTNQSALSPNTQAGGAIQLSTAQLCAIFSATVTDWHDTSTLIPYLDQNGVQQFQHFYDDNTNGSLTPVAYTSGRLPIKVVYRADDAGASYILTNYLANMCPLLDPTGTYNYKKIFTGVGVGGSTTANLPSSKFSKLLGNIKAVKASDNSDPYDVDDDAERPDPRWISASGSNHEALKIGTGSNFAGRIGYLSADFTQPYAQTVTEEIAGNTVSAAAPLSASIQNEVLRLLGVYHPGQTGQNFVPPTPDNVAQAFSGLTPPPLSGSYNAWNIYGQLYAAGTVIGGVDYSGLSVIGIPIVSPNDYALTGVSYANVYSCYSDGSGVRVPTLKNWLAWLYAGSISALPPYNPATSNATSPGYDPDVAQVIRNNGFHELDGGWASNVIGAYLRPSAAGGLPTAIAAYNASGAQTDGCQGVIGGAK
;
A
#
# COMPACT_ATOMS: atom_id res chain seq x y z
N MET A 1 -44.78 21.72 13.11
CA MET A 1 -43.33 21.87 13.33
C MET A 1 -42.94 21.01 14.53
N LYS A 2 -42.18 19.94 14.32
CA LYS A 2 -41.56 19.14 15.38
C LYS A 2 -40.06 19.14 15.12
N THR A 3 -39.32 19.76 16.04
CA THR A 3 -37.88 19.66 16.20
C THR A 3 -37.53 18.23 16.63
N THR A 4 -36.79 17.51 15.80
CA THR A 4 -36.12 16.26 16.16
C THR A 4 -34.75 16.59 16.77
N SER A 5 -34.60 16.23 18.04
CA SER A 5 -33.42 16.44 18.88
C SER A 5 -32.26 15.52 18.48
N PHE A 6 -31.05 16.08 18.47
CA PHE A 6 -29.78 15.37 18.39
C PHE A 6 -29.58 14.48 19.63
N GLY A 7 -29.47 13.17 19.41
CA GLY A 7 -29.09 12.21 20.44
C GLY A 7 -27.60 11.92 20.42
N ARG A 8 -26.89 12.44 21.42
CA ARG A 8 -25.60 11.98 21.99
C ARG A 8 -24.34 12.07 21.11
N LEU A 9 -23.86 13.30 20.93
CA LEU A 9 -22.43 13.62 21.04
C LEU A 9 -22.15 14.00 22.51
N LEU A 10 -21.57 13.10 23.29
CA LEU A 10 -21.01 13.36 24.63
C LEU A 10 -19.61 12.71 24.62
N GLY A 11 -18.51 13.38 24.96
CA GLY A 11 -18.39 14.47 25.92
C GLY A 11 -17.48 15.64 25.51
N SER A 12 -17.90 16.80 26.00
CA SER A 12 -17.11 17.94 26.49
C SER A 12 -16.03 18.53 25.58
N THR A 13 -16.46 19.17 24.50
CA THR A 13 -15.71 20.28 23.88
C THR A 13 -15.87 21.55 24.74
N SER A 14 -14.89 21.83 25.60
CA SER A 14 -14.58 23.23 25.90
C SER A 14 -13.85 23.79 24.68
N LEU A 15 -14.59 24.47 23.79
CA LEU A 15 -14.04 25.35 22.76
C LEU A 15 -13.38 26.54 23.46
N VAL A 16 -12.19 26.31 24.02
CA VAL A 16 -11.26 27.40 24.24
C VAL A 16 -10.56 27.62 22.90
N VAL A 17 -11.00 28.67 22.20
CA VAL A 17 -10.27 29.30 21.10
C VAL A 17 -9.00 29.90 21.70
N LEU A 18 -7.99 29.07 21.94
CA LEU A 18 -6.62 29.52 22.13
C LEU A 18 -5.99 29.51 20.75
N SER A 19 -5.85 30.72 20.21
CA SER A 19 -5.00 31.04 19.07
C SER A 19 -3.57 30.55 19.33
N ALA A 20 -3.29 29.30 18.96
CA ALA A 20 -1.93 28.80 18.80
C ALA A 20 -1.43 29.25 17.43
N ALA A 21 -0.97 30.50 17.36
CA ALA A 21 0.07 30.84 16.41
C ALA A 21 1.35 30.14 16.88
N ALA A 22 1.58 28.91 16.41
CA ALA A 22 2.81 28.18 16.65
C ALA A 22 3.11 27.27 15.46
N ILE A 23 4.05 27.76 14.64
CA ILE A 23 4.95 26.98 13.78
C ILE A 23 4.23 25.94 12.93
N LEU A 24 3.51 26.42 11.91
CA LEU A 24 3.48 25.71 10.63
C LEU A 24 4.94 25.61 10.18
N GLY A 25 5.60 24.50 10.50
CA GLY A 25 6.78 24.10 9.76
C GLY A 25 6.36 24.10 8.31
N THR A 26 6.86 25.07 7.55
CA THR A 26 6.58 25.21 6.12
C THR A 26 7.08 23.93 5.46
N GLN A 27 6.19 22.96 5.29
CA GLN A 27 6.43 21.78 4.48
C GLN A 27 6.38 22.24 3.03
N GLN A 28 7.45 22.91 2.63
CA GLN A 28 7.68 23.34 1.27
C GLN A 28 8.22 22.13 0.50
N PRO A 29 7.69 21.81 -0.69
CA PRO A 29 8.44 21.03 -1.66
C PRO A 29 9.87 21.56 -1.78
N ALA A 30 10.84 20.68 -1.99
CA ALA A 30 12.20 21.11 -2.31
C ALA A 30 12.15 21.99 -3.58
N ALA A 31 12.54 23.26 -3.42
CA ALA A 31 12.65 24.31 -4.43
C ALA A 31 11.37 24.70 -5.20
N ALA A 32 10.81 25.86 -4.83
CA ALA A 32 9.86 26.59 -5.67
C ALA A 32 10.59 27.06 -6.94
N GLN A 33 10.38 26.37 -8.06
CA GLN A 33 10.77 26.88 -9.38
C GLN A 33 9.73 27.92 -9.81
N THR A 34 10.16 29.16 -10.04
CA THR A 34 9.32 30.25 -10.56
C THR A 34 8.85 30.05 -12.01
N THR A 35 9.05 28.85 -12.58
CA THR A 35 8.81 28.48 -13.99
C THR A 35 7.84 27.31 -14.17
N ILE A 36 7.22 26.78 -13.11
CA ILE A 36 6.22 25.71 -13.22
C ILE A 36 4.97 26.24 -13.92
N SER A 37 4.65 25.70 -15.10
CA SER A 37 3.45 26.08 -15.86
C SER A 37 2.37 24.99 -15.89
N ASN A 38 2.73 23.73 -15.62
CA ASN A 38 1.85 22.56 -15.77
C ASN A 38 1.90 21.65 -14.52
N GLY A 39 0.75 21.07 -14.15
CA GLY A 39 0.63 20.18 -13.00
C GLY A 39 0.08 18.79 -13.35
N ILE A 40 0.56 17.76 -12.66
CA ILE A 40 -0.01 16.42 -12.62
C ILE A 40 -0.48 16.15 -11.18
N TYR A 41 -1.78 15.95 -10.99
CA TYR A 41 -2.37 15.81 -9.66
C TYR A 41 -2.96 14.41 -9.47
N GLY A 42 -2.53 13.70 -8.43
CA GLY A 42 -3.10 12.40 -8.11
C GLY A 42 -3.11 12.09 -6.63
N GLY A 43 -3.63 10.92 -6.27
CA GLY A 43 -3.67 10.48 -4.89
C GLY A 43 -4.24 9.09 -4.74
N GLY A 44 -4.28 8.60 -3.51
CA GLY A 44 -4.78 7.26 -3.21
C GLY A 44 -3.88 6.53 -2.24
N SER A 45 -3.28 5.45 -2.71
CA SER A 45 -2.41 4.57 -1.92
C SER A 45 -1.46 5.34 -1.01
N THR A 46 -1.47 5.04 0.28
CA THR A 46 -0.43 5.51 1.20
C THR A 46 0.82 4.64 1.12
N LEU A 47 0.73 3.45 0.53
CA LEU A 47 1.84 2.49 0.38
C LEU A 47 2.87 3.04 -0.60
N SER A 48 2.48 3.46 -1.80
CA SER A 48 3.44 3.97 -2.82
C SER A 48 3.64 5.48 -2.80
N SER A 49 3.04 6.16 -1.82
CA SER A 49 2.91 7.63 -1.84
C SER A 49 4.26 8.34 -1.85
N LEU A 50 5.20 7.91 -1.01
CA LEU A 50 6.51 8.51 -0.88
C LEU A 50 7.34 8.34 -2.16
N ALA A 51 7.43 7.12 -2.67
CA ALA A 51 8.14 6.83 -3.92
C ALA A 51 7.58 7.64 -5.09
N LEU A 52 6.26 7.73 -5.24
CA LEU A 52 5.64 8.53 -6.31
C LEU A 52 5.93 10.02 -6.15
N ARG A 53 5.90 10.54 -4.91
CA ARG A 53 6.30 11.93 -4.65
C ARG A 53 7.75 12.16 -5.08
N GLN A 54 8.66 11.31 -4.64
CA GLN A 54 10.08 11.42 -4.98
C GLN A 54 10.32 11.28 -6.48
N LEU A 55 9.57 10.43 -7.18
CA LEU A 55 9.61 10.30 -8.64
C LEU A 55 9.16 11.61 -9.35
N PHE A 56 8.21 12.34 -8.80
CA PHE A 56 7.85 13.66 -9.34
C PHE A 56 8.92 14.71 -9.10
N ASP A 57 9.47 14.76 -7.89
CA ASP A 57 10.59 15.65 -7.55
C ASP A 57 11.79 15.33 -8.48
N CYS A 58 12.00 14.05 -8.76
CA CYS A 58 13.00 13.53 -9.68
C CYS A 58 12.77 13.98 -11.12
N TYR A 59 11.56 13.81 -11.63
CA TYR A 59 11.16 14.21 -12.99
C TYR A 59 11.24 15.73 -13.21
N ALA A 60 11.02 16.52 -12.16
CA ALA A 60 11.20 17.97 -12.18
C ALA A 60 12.68 18.40 -12.17
N GLY A 61 13.62 17.46 -11.97
CA GLY A 61 15.06 17.75 -11.80
C GLY A 61 15.37 18.42 -10.48
N THR A 62 14.55 18.19 -9.45
CA THR A 62 14.72 18.77 -8.11
C THR A 62 15.43 17.81 -7.17
N THR A 63 15.94 18.34 -6.05
CA THR A 63 16.52 17.51 -4.99
C THR A 63 15.43 16.65 -4.36
N VAL A 64 15.65 15.34 -4.35
CA VAL A 64 14.84 14.40 -3.57
C VAL A 64 15.19 14.61 -2.08
N ALA A 65 14.51 15.55 -1.43
CA ALA A 65 14.71 15.92 -0.02
C ALA A 65 13.42 16.45 0.61
N ASN A 66 13.37 16.55 1.95
CA ASN A 66 12.25 17.08 2.75
C ASN A 66 10.95 16.25 2.73
N ASP A 67 11.05 15.00 2.32
CA ASP A 67 9.96 14.03 2.27
C ASP A 67 9.54 13.48 3.64
N GLY A 68 10.26 13.85 4.70
CA GLY A 68 9.98 13.45 6.09
C GLY A 68 10.63 12.13 6.50
N GLN A 69 11.45 11.53 5.63
CA GLN A 69 12.18 10.30 5.87
C GLN A 69 13.68 10.56 5.68
N THR A 70 14.44 10.66 6.77
CA THR A 70 15.89 10.74 6.67
C THR A 70 16.46 9.35 6.43
N PHE A 71 17.08 9.13 5.28
CA PHE A 71 17.89 7.94 5.02
C PHE A 71 19.21 8.02 5.81
N SER A 72 19.74 6.88 6.27
CA SER A 72 20.99 6.84 7.06
C SER A 72 22.18 7.40 6.30
N SER A 73 23.03 8.22 6.91
CA SER A 73 24.36 8.50 6.34
C SER A 73 25.37 7.36 6.59
N GLY A 74 25.02 6.40 7.45
CA GLY A 74 25.88 5.29 7.89
C GLY A 74 25.69 3.99 7.11
N PHE A 75 25.12 4.03 5.91
CA PHE A 75 24.93 2.82 5.10
C PHE A 75 26.29 2.19 4.75
N THR A 76 26.46 0.93 5.12
CA THR A 76 27.50 0.09 4.52
C THR A 76 26.97 -0.42 3.19
N ILE A 77 27.77 -0.30 2.13
CA ILE A 77 27.52 -0.73 0.73
C ILE A 77 27.30 -2.26 0.59
N ALA A 78 27.07 -2.98 1.68
CA ALA A 78 26.81 -4.42 1.67
C ALA A 78 25.30 -4.67 1.47
N PRO A 79 24.92 -5.47 0.46
CA PRO A 79 23.54 -5.94 0.30
C PRO A 79 23.05 -6.70 1.55
N PRO A 80 21.75 -6.67 1.88
CA PRO A 80 20.67 -5.94 1.22
C PRO A 80 20.38 -4.62 1.94
N SER A 81 21.11 -3.55 1.58
CA SER A 81 20.81 -2.19 2.05
C SER A 81 20.28 -1.36 0.87
N PRO A 82 19.30 -0.45 1.09
CA PRO A 82 18.87 0.50 0.07
C PRO A 82 20.06 1.34 -0.40
N ASN A 83 20.13 1.64 -1.70
CA ASN A 83 21.13 2.59 -2.20
C ASN A 83 20.86 3.97 -1.58
N LEU A 84 21.89 4.81 -1.50
CA LEU A 84 21.69 6.23 -1.21
C LEU A 84 20.79 6.81 -2.31
N LEU A 85 19.75 7.55 -1.93
CA LEU A 85 19.00 8.36 -2.89
C LEU A 85 19.97 9.20 -3.72
N PRO A 86 19.76 9.33 -5.05
CA PRO A 86 20.53 10.29 -5.82
C PRO A 86 20.33 11.67 -5.18
N THR A 87 21.43 12.32 -4.78
CA THR A 87 21.39 13.67 -4.18
C THR A 87 20.79 14.71 -5.13
N SER A 88 20.79 14.39 -6.42
CA SER A 88 20.03 15.06 -7.48
C SER A 88 19.62 13.98 -8.48
N CYS A 89 18.33 13.86 -8.75
CA CYS A 89 17.91 13.23 -9.99
C CYS A 89 18.39 14.05 -11.18
N THR A 90 18.64 13.40 -12.32
CA THR A 90 19.30 13.85 -13.55
C THR A 90 19.50 15.36 -13.76
N GLN A 91 20.61 15.72 -14.43
CA GLN A 91 21.08 17.09 -14.72
C GLN A 91 20.10 18.03 -15.49
N PHE A 92 18.85 17.63 -15.73
CA PHE A 92 17.89 18.34 -16.57
C PHE A 92 16.52 18.46 -15.88
N SER A 93 15.93 19.66 -15.90
CA SER A 93 14.66 19.97 -15.23
C SER A 93 13.52 20.08 -16.23
N THR A 94 12.37 19.46 -15.91
CA THR A 94 11.10 19.71 -16.61
C THR A 94 10.27 20.74 -15.85
N ALA A 95 9.47 21.54 -16.54
CA ALA A 95 8.56 22.53 -15.92
C ALA A 95 7.23 21.91 -15.48
N VAL A 96 7.27 20.71 -14.89
CA VAL A 96 6.10 19.91 -14.48
C VAL A 96 6.10 19.72 -12.98
N GLU A 97 5.04 20.16 -12.31
CA GLU A 97 4.82 19.91 -10.89
C GLU A 97 3.92 18.69 -10.69
N GLY A 98 4.42 17.67 -10.00
CA GLY A 98 3.64 16.51 -9.62
C GLY A 98 3.27 16.53 -8.14
N MET A 99 2.00 16.30 -7.83
CA MET A 99 1.50 16.29 -6.45
C MET A 99 0.69 15.06 -6.15
N PHE A 100 0.89 14.53 -4.95
CA PHE A 100 0.30 13.27 -4.52
C PHE A 100 -0.39 13.39 -3.17
N ALA A 101 -1.70 13.11 -3.11
CA ALA A 101 -2.47 13.08 -1.87
C ALA A 101 -2.58 11.64 -1.34
N ALA A 102 -1.86 11.35 -0.25
CA ALA A 102 -1.86 10.03 0.38
C ALA A 102 -3.06 9.85 1.32
N VAL A 103 -4.04 9.04 0.88
CA VAL A 103 -5.39 8.99 1.48
C VAL A 103 -5.95 7.57 1.71
N GLY A 104 -5.22 6.55 1.26
CA GLY A 104 -5.67 5.16 1.23
C GLY A 104 -6.12 4.76 -0.18
N ALA A 105 -5.82 3.52 -0.56
CA ALA A 105 -6.07 3.02 -1.91
C ALA A 105 -7.56 3.01 -2.28
N GLY A 106 -8.46 2.69 -1.35
CA GLY A 106 -9.90 2.74 -1.60
C GLY A 106 -10.42 4.16 -1.82
N ASN A 107 -9.87 5.16 -1.12
CA ASN A 107 -10.22 6.56 -1.36
C ASN A 107 -9.63 7.10 -2.68
N GLY A 108 -8.46 6.60 -3.09
CA GLY A 108 -7.93 6.82 -4.44
C GLY A 108 -8.88 6.28 -5.51
N GLN A 109 -9.31 5.02 -5.39
CA GLN A 109 -10.30 4.44 -6.30
C GLN A 109 -11.64 5.19 -6.25
N ARG A 110 -12.09 5.65 -5.07
CA ARG A 110 -13.29 6.50 -4.93
C ARG A 110 -13.17 7.79 -5.74
N ALA A 111 -12.05 8.51 -5.60
CA ALA A 111 -11.77 9.73 -6.37
C ALA A 111 -11.74 9.46 -7.87
N TYR A 112 -11.12 8.35 -8.28
CA TYR A 112 -11.07 7.92 -9.67
C TYR A 112 -12.45 7.59 -10.25
N ILE A 113 -13.23 6.76 -9.56
CA ILE A 113 -14.57 6.33 -9.97
C ILE A 113 -15.54 7.51 -10.03
N ALA A 114 -15.48 8.41 -9.04
CA ALA A 114 -16.32 9.60 -8.98
C ALA A 114 -15.83 10.74 -9.91
N ASN A 115 -14.60 10.67 -10.42
CA ASN A 115 -13.94 11.77 -11.14
C ASN A 115 -14.02 13.09 -10.35
N ASP A 116 -13.66 13.01 -9.06
CA ASP A 116 -13.75 14.14 -8.14
C ASP A 116 -12.57 14.14 -7.15
N PRO A 117 -11.68 15.16 -7.20
CA PRO A 117 -10.55 15.25 -6.30
C PRO A 117 -10.96 15.46 -4.84
N HIS A 118 -12.17 15.95 -4.53
CA HIS A 118 -12.59 16.15 -3.14
C HIS A 118 -12.72 14.84 -2.36
N GLN A 119 -12.80 13.69 -3.05
CA GLN A 119 -12.81 12.36 -2.43
C GLN A 119 -11.44 11.96 -1.86
N LEU A 120 -10.38 12.72 -2.15
CA LEU A 120 -9.03 12.50 -1.62
C LEU A 120 -8.95 12.96 -0.16
N PHE A 121 -9.61 12.23 0.74
CA PHE A 121 -9.53 12.39 2.19
C PHE A 121 -9.19 11.04 2.85
N ARG A 122 -8.64 11.07 4.06
CA ARG A 122 -8.41 9.89 4.88
C ARG A 122 -9.63 9.52 5.72
N GLY A 123 -9.76 8.22 5.98
CA GLY A 123 -10.90 7.59 6.65
C GLY A 123 -11.79 6.83 5.67
N SER A 124 -12.68 5.97 6.18
CA SER A 124 -13.59 5.16 5.35
C SER A 124 -15.05 5.33 5.80
N PRO A 125 -15.64 6.53 5.66
CA PRO A 125 -17.06 6.71 5.95
C PRO A 125 -17.90 5.92 4.94
N ASP A 126 -18.92 5.22 5.45
CA ASP A 126 -19.89 4.50 4.61
C ASP A 126 -21.15 5.35 4.33
N SER A 127 -21.38 6.44 5.08
CA SER A 127 -22.52 7.36 4.89
C SER A 127 -22.21 8.77 5.42
N ALA A 128 -22.97 9.76 4.94
CA ALA A 128 -22.91 11.15 5.43
C ALA A 128 -24.01 11.44 6.48
N PRO A 129 -23.81 12.44 7.37
CA PRO A 129 -22.63 13.29 7.49
C PRO A 129 -21.45 12.56 8.13
N ALA A 130 -20.24 12.84 7.64
CA ALA A 130 -19.01 12.25 8.16
C ALA A 130 -17.95 13.33 8.42
N LEU A 131 -17.13 13.11 9.44
CA LEU A 131 -15.89 13.86 9.64
C LEU A 131 -14.76 13.02 9.06
N VAL A 132 -14.06 13.58 8.08
CA VAL A 132 -12.94 12.94 7.39
C VAL A 132 -11.67 13.75 7.65
N ARG A 133 -10.52 13.10 7.48
CA ARG A 133 -9.21 13.73 7.70
C ARG A 133 -8.62 14.17 6.36
N LYS A 134 -7.83 15.23 6.37
CA LYS A 134 -7.02 15.61 5.20
C LYS A 134 -6.02 14.49 4.82
N PRO A 135 -5.41 14.54 3.61
CA PRO A 135 -4.34 13.63 3.25
C PRO A 135 -3.23 13.58 4.31
N SER A 136 -2.50 12.46 4.36
CA SER A 136 -1.31 12.33 5.23
C SER A 136 -0.38 13.51 5.02
N ALA A 137 0.20 14.01 6.12
CA ALA A 137 1.14 15.12 6.05
C ALA A 137 2.38 14.78 5.22
N LYS A 138 2.78 13.50 5.21
CA LYS A 138 3.91 12.98 4.43
C LYS A 138 3.45 11.88 3.45
N PRO A 139 3.89 11.91 2.18
CA PRO A 139 4.65 13.00 1.54
C PRO A 139 3.87 14.32 1.46
N PRO A 140 4.54 15.48 1.29
CA PRO A 140 3.85 16.75 1.08
C PRO A 140 2.90 16.66 -0.11
N PHE A 141 1.63 17.01 0.12
CA PHE A 141 0.57 16.96 -0.89
C PHE A 141 0.12 18.36 -1.35
N ARG A 142 0.79 19.42 -0.91
CA ARG A 142 0.47 20.80 -1.28
C ARG A 142 1.74 21.62 -1.49
N ASP A 143 1.74 22.45 -2.52
CA ASP A 143 2.70 23.52 -2.68
C ASP A 143 2.04 24.81 -2.19
N THR A 144 2.59 25.36 -1.11
CA THR A 144 2.04 26.56 -0.49
C THR A 144 2.33 27.83 -1.29
N ALA A 145 3.31 27.78 -2.21
CA ALA A 145 3.65 28.88 -3.11
C ALA A 145 2.74 28.95 -4.35
N ASN A 146 2.09 27.84 -4.71
CA ASN A 146 1.26 27.76 -5.90
C ASN A 146 -0.21 28.15 -5.62
N ALA A 147 -0.68 29.20 -6.30
CA ALA A 147 -2.03 29.72 -6.16
C ALA A 147 -3.13 28.78 -6.73
N ASN A 148 -2.76 27.69 -7.40
CA ASN A 148 -3.69 26.68 -7.92
C ASN A 148 -4.34 25.83 -6.81
N PHE A 149 -3.79 25.80 -5.59
CA PHE A 149 -4.33 25.04 -4.45
C PHE A 149 -5.42 25.79 -3.65
N LYS A 150 -6.28 26.54 -4.36
CA LYS A 150 -7.43 27.24 -3.75
C LYS A 150 -8.59 26.30 -3.39
N THR A 151 -8.71 25.17 -4.08
CA THR A 151 -9.73 24.13 -3.83
C THR A 151 -9.14 22.92 -3.10
N TYR A 152 -9.99 22.13 -2.44
CA TYR A 152 -9.56 20.95 -1.71
C TYR A 152 -9.51 19.69 -2.60
N PRO A 153 -8.48 18.84 -2.45
CA PRO A 153 -7.08 19.23 -2.22
C PRO A 153 -6.44 19.76 -3.50
N TYR A 154 -7.04 19.48 -4.66
CA TYR A 154 -6.54 19.81 -6.01
C TYR A 154 -7.64 20.42 -6.88
N PRO A 155 -7.28 21.14 -7.97
CA PRO A 155 -8.25 21.66 -8.92
C PRO A 155 -8.88 20.56 -9.79
N ARG A 156 -8.22 19.41 -9.92
CA ARG A 156 -8.60 18.26 -10.74
C ARG A 156 -7.90 16.99 -10.29
N ILE A 157 -8.30 15.85 -10.84
CA ILE A 157 -7.58 14.58 -10.69
C ILE A 157 -7.10 14.08 -12.07
N ASP A 158 -5.81 13.77 -12.17
CA ASP A 158 -5.18 13.20 -13.37
C ASP A 158 -5.01 11.69 -13.27
N PHE A 159 -4.76 11.18 -12.07
CA PHE A 159 -4.67 9.75 -11.80
C PHE A 159 -4.99 9.44 -10.35
N ALA A 160 -5.33 8.18 -10.06
CA ALA A 160 -5.34 7.67 -8.71
C ALA A 160 -4.41 6.47 -8.59
N THR A 161 -3.92 6.18 -7.39
CA THR A 161 -3.17 4.95 -7.15
C THR A 161 -3.84 4.03 -6.15
N SER A 162 -3.63 2.74 -6.34
CA SER A 162 -4.29 1.71 -5.55
C SER A 162 -3.48 0.43 -5.53
N ASP A 163 -3.30 -0.18 -4.36
CA ASP A 163 -2.62 -1.48 -4.23
C ASP A 163 -3.62 -2.65 -4.16
N LEU A 164 -4.86 -2.36 -4.54
CA LEU A 164 -5.91 -3.33 -4.87
C LEU A 164 -6.39 -3.09 -6.31
N PRO A 165 -6.80 -4.13 -7.04
CA PRO A 165 -7.32 -3.98 -8.39
C PRO A 165 -8.68 -3.28 -8.37
N LEU A 166 -9.00 -2.59 -9.46
CA LEU A 166 -10.35 -2.17 -9.79
C LEU A 166 -11.25 -3.41 -9.93
N ALA A 167 -12.53 -3.23 -9.65
CA ALA A 167 -13.50 -4.31 -9.83
C ALA A 167 -13.49 -4.82 -11.28
N SER A 168 -13.65 -6.13 -11.46
CA SER A 168 -13.39 -6.81 -12.75
C SER A 168 -14.32 -6.43 -13.89
N SER A 169 -15.51 -5.91 -13.58
CA SER A 169 -16.46 -5.42 -14.58
C SER A 169 -16.72 -3.93 -14.40
N ILE A 170 -16.91 -3.22 -15.51
CA ILE A 170 -17.23 -1.78 -15.51
C ILE A 170 -18.51 -1.50 -14.72
N ALA A 171 -19.52 -2.38 -14.84
CA ALA A 171 -20.77 -2.25 -14.10
C ALA A 171 -20.59 -2.33 -12.57
N SER A 172 -19.49 -2.94 -12.11
CA SER A 172 -19.14 -3.07 -10.70
C SER A 172 -18.23 -1.92 -10.20
N LEU A 173 -17.78 -1.02 -11.07
CA LEU A 173 -17.01 0.17 -10.70
C LEU A 173 -17.95 1.23 -10.11
N THR A 174 -18.38 0.98 -8.88
CA THR A 174 -19.29 1.84 -8.12
C THR A 174 -18.67 2.21 -6.77
N THR A 175 -19.05 3.36 -6.25
CA THR A 175 -18.56 3.87 -4.96
C THR A 175 -19.61 4.78 -4.30
N VAL A 176 -19.31 5.22 -3.09
CA VAL A 176 -20.03 6.33 -2.44
C VAL A 176 -19.23 7.61 -2.70
N SER A 177 -19.85 8.60 -3.34
CA SER A 177 -19.28 9.94 -3.50
C SER A 177 -19.84 10.88 -2.45
N PHE A 178 -18.96 11.61 -1.78
CA PHE A 178 -19.30 12.59 -0.77
C PHE A 178 -19.33 14.00 -1.35
N SER A 179 -20.14 14.90 -0.81
CA SER A 179 -20.22 16.30 -1.28
C SER A 179 -20.54 17.26 -0.14
N ASN A 180 -20.55 18.56 -0.46
CA ASN A 180 -20.71 19.65 0.50
C ASN A 180 -19.63 19.63 1.59
N PHE A 181 -18.37 19.61 1.16
CA PHE A 181 -17.21 19.63 2.05
C PHE A 181 -17.06 20.97 2.75
N LEU A 182 -16.96 20.95 4.09
CA LEU A 182 -16.67 22.13 4.92
C LEU A 182 -15.36 21.98 5.70
N PRO A 183 -14.52 23.03 5.76
CA PRO A 183 -14.71 24.30 5.09
C PRO A 183 -14.36 24.21 3.59
N SER A 184 -15.10 24.91 2.73
CA SER A 184 -14.85 24.94 1.28
C SER A 184 -13.67 25.84 0.89
N THR A 185 -13.20 26.65 1.82
CA THR A 185 -12.01 27.52 1.72
C THR A 185 -11.20 27.38 3.00
N ASN A 186 -9.90 27.70 2.98
CA ASN A 186 -9.02 27.60 4.15
C ASN A 186 -9.00 26.19 4.80
N TRP A 187 -9.33 25.15 4.03
CA TRP A 187 -9.30 23.76 4.47
C TRP A 187 -7.92 23.33 4.99
N GLN A 188 -6.87 24.04 4.58
CA GLN A 188 -5.49 23.79 5.00
C GLN A 188 -5.26 24.08 6.48
N ASN A 189 -6.13 24.88 7.11
CA ASN A 189 -6.05 25.28 8.51
C ASN A 189 -6.92 24.40 9.43
N THR A 190 -7.57 23.37 8.89
CA THR A 190 -8.35 22.41 9.67
C THR A 190 -7.76 21.01 9.60
N LEU A 191 -7.92 20.26 10.69
CA LEU A 191 -7.58 18.84 10.78
C LEU A 191 -8.67 17.96 10.17
N LEU A 192 -9.93 18.37 10.36
CA LEU A 192 -11.11 17.62 9.97
C LEU A 192 -11.90 18.40 8.94
N ILE A 193 -12.45 17.66 7.98
CA ILE A 193 -13.31 18.17 6.92
C ILE A 193 -14.65 17.48 7.08
N ALA A 194 -15.73 18.25 7.11
CA ALA A 194 -17.08 17.70 7.18
C ALA A 194 -17.59 17.39 5.77
N ALA A 195 -17.90 16.13 5.51
CA ALA A 195 -18.59 15.67 4.30
C ALA A 195 -20.08 15.53 4.61
N LEU A 196 -20.91 16.48 4.16
CA LEU A 196 -22.29 16.60 4.63
C LEU A 196 -23.29 15.71 3.89
N ASN A 197 -23.02 15.40 2.63
CA ASN A 197 -23.89 14.62 1.77
C ASN A 197 -23.14 13.42 1.17
N SER A 198 -23.86 12.35 0.86
CA SER A 198 -23.33 11.18 0.15
C SER A 198 -24.33 10.67 -0.88
N SER A 199 -23.85 10.21 -2.03
CA SER A 199 -24.63 9.56 -3.08
C SER A 199 -23.85 8.41 -3.71
N ALA A 200 -24.56 7.43 -4.28
CA ALA A 200 -23.90 6.43 -5.11
C ALA A 200 -23.31 7.09 -6.36
N ALA A 201 -22.11 6.66 -6.75
CA ALA A 201 -21.43 7.08 -7.97
C ALA A 201 -20.92 5.85 -8.72
N SER A 202 -20.97 5.91 -10.05
CA SER A 202 -20.48 4.84 -10.93
C SER A 202 -19.52 5.44 -11.94
N PHE A 203 -18.49 4.67 -12.31
CA PHE A 203 -17.54 5.09 -13.34
C PHE A 203 -18.28 5.30 -14.67
N SER A 204 -18.15 6.48 -15.25
CA SER A 204 -18.89 6.87 -16.45
C SER A 204 -17.99 6.79 -17.69
N THR A 205 -18.12 5.70 -18.45
CA THR A 205 -17.37 5.54 -19.71
C THR A 205 -17.77 6.57 -20.77
N THR A 206 -18.98 7.11 -20.70
CA THR A 206 -19.42 8.20 -21.57
C THR A 206 -18.81 9.54 -21.17
N ALA A 207 -18.46 9.75 -19.89
CA ALA A 207 -17.83 10.99 -19.44
C ALA A 207 -16.31 10.98 -19.62
N VAL A 208 -15.63 9.87 -19.31
CA VAL A 208 -14.15 9.83 -19.22
C VAL A 208 -13.49 8.72 -20.04
N GLY A 209 -14.28 8.01 -20.86
CA GLY A 209 -13.82 6.90 -21.69
C GLY A 209 -13.59 5.60 -20.92
N ALA A 210 -12.94 4.61 -21.54
CA ALA A 210 -12.69 3.32 -20.89
C ALA A 210 -11.75 3.47 -19.68
N PRO A 211 -11.96 2.72 -18.59
CA PRO A 211 -11.03 2.73 -17.48
C PRO A 211 -9.67 2.15 -17.92
N ILE A 212 -8.58 2.69 -17.37
CA ILE A 212 -7.24 2.14 -17.52
C ILE A 212 -6.67 1.90 -16.12
N GLN A 213 -6.16 0.69 -15.90
CA GLN A 213 -5.39 0.31 -14.72
C GLN A 213 -4.10 -0.31 -15.21
N ILE A 214 -2.97 0.19 -14.71
CA ILE A 214 -1.64 -0.29 -15.07
C ILE A 214 -0.79 -0.41 -13.80
N PRO A 215 -0.01 -1.49 -13.65
CA PRO A 215 0.93 -1.58 -12.54
C PRO A 215 1.94 -0.43 -12.66
N ALA A 216 2.40 0.13 -11.55
CA ALA A 216 3.39 1.21 -11.52
C ALA A 216 4.73 0.75 -10.92
N MET A 217 4.67 -0.06 -9.86
CA MET A 217 5.83 -0.63 -9.18
C MET A 217 5.41 -1.84 -8.35
N GLU A 218 6.32 -2.78 -8.19
CA GLU A 218 6.19 -4.00 -7.40
C GLU A 218 6.49 -3.68 -5.93
N VAL A 219 5.66 -4.15 -5.01
CA VAL A 219 5.69 -3.67 -3.62
C VAL A 219 5.64 -4.81 -2.60
N PRO A 220 6.49 -4.80 -1.57
CA PRO A 220 6.34 -5.65 -0.40
C PRO A 220 5.44 -4.99 0.65
N VAL A 221 4.67 -5.82 1.34
CA VAL A 221 4.07 -5.48 2.63
C VAL A 221 4.89 -6.15 3.73
N ALA A 222 5.73 -5.35 4.39
CA ALA A 222 6.57 -5.77 5.49
C ALA A 222 5.74 -6.03 6.75
N ILE A 223 6.05 -7.12 7.46
CA ILE A 223 5.51 -7.37 8.80
C ILE A 223 6.36 -6.60 9.80
N ALA A 224 5.84 -5.48 10.28
CA ALA A 224 6.53 -4.61 11.23
C ALA A 224 6.25 -5.08 12.66
N VAL A 225 7.30 -5.14 13.50
CA VAL A 225 7.19 -5.63 14.88
C VAL A 225 8.02 -4.78 15.82
N ASN A 226 7.45 -4.52 17.00
CA ASN A 226 8.17 -3.87 18.09
C ASN A 226 8.73 -4.90 19.07
N THR A 227 10.03 -5.13 18.92
CA THR A 227 10.86 -6.06 19.69
C THR A 227 11.60 -5.41 20.85
N ALA A 228 11.26 -4.17 21.22
CA ALA A 228 11.85 -3.51 22.38
C ALA A 228 11.45 -4.22 23.68
N ASN A 229 12.34 -4.22 24.68
CA ASN A 229 12.01 -4.71 26.01
C ASN A 229 10.87 -3.88 26.61
N SER A 230 9.91 -4.57 27.22
CA SER A 230 8.73 -3.93 27.80
C SER A 230 9.09 -3.09 29.03
N ALA A 231 8.29 -2.05 29.30
CA ALA A 231 8.42 -1.26 30.52
C ALA A 231 8.15 -2.07 31.82
N SER A 232 7.47 -3.22 31.72
CA SER A 232 7.20 -4.14 32.84
C SER A 232 8.35 -5.12 33.13
N GLY A 233 9.47 -5.03 32.40
CA GLY A 233 10.67 -5.85 32.62
C GLY A 233 10.66 -7.21 31.92
N VAL A 234 9.63 -7.52 31.10
CA VAL A 234 9.68 -8.68 30.19
C VAL A 234 10.75 -8.44 29.12
N THR A 235 11.65 -9.41 28.99
CA THR A 235 12.79 -9.36 28.08
C THR A 235 12.48 -10.13 26.81
N TRP A 236 12.72 -9.53 25.65
CA TRP A 236 12.71 -10.23 24.38
C TRP A 236 13.99 -11.04 24.20
N THR A 237 13.85 -12.26 23.71
CA THR A 237 14.99 -13.15 23.46
C THR A 237 15.39 -13.15 21.99
N ASN A 238 14.51 -12.79 21.03
CA ASN A 238 14.73 -12.61 19.57
C ASN A 238 15.97 -13.30 18.99
N GLN A 239 16.09 -14.59 19.23
CA GLN A 239 17.29 -15.32 18.88
C GLN A 239 17.34 -15.62 17.37
N SER A 240 16.19 -15.63 16.71
CA SER A 240 16.08 -15.73 15.26
C SER A 240 16.33 -14.42 14.52
N ALA A 241 16.60 -13.31 15.19
CA ALA A 241 16.90 -12.04 14.53
C ALA A 241 18.13 -12.16 13.61
N LEU A 242 18.09 -11.48 12.46
CA LEU A 242 19.27 -11.41 11.59
C LEU A 242 20.27 -10.41 12.16
N SER A 243 21.56 -10.59 11.85
CA SER A 243 22.62 -9.65 12.22
C SER A 243 23.12 -8.89 10.99
N PRO A 244 23.11 -7.54 10.98
CA PRO A 244 22.51 -6.65 11.98
C PRO A 244 20.98 -6.72 11.95
N ASN A 245 20.32 -6.49 13.10
CA ASN A 245 18.85 -6.58 13.21
C ASN A 245 18.12 -5.34 12.64
N THR A 246 18.87 -4.34 12.19
CA THR A 246 18.38 -3.12 11.56
C THR A 246 18.26 -3.22 10.04
N GLN A 247 18.65 -4.35 9.44
CA GLN A 247 18.42 -4.62 8.02
C GLN A 247 16.96 -4.98 7.75
N ALA A 248 16.56 -4.99 6.47
CA ALA A 248 15.20 -5.37 6.09
C ALA A 248 14.91 -6.80 6.59
N GLY A 249 13.78 -7.01 7.25
CA GLY A 249 13.43 -8.32 7.83
C GLY A 249 14.27 -8.74 9.04
N GLY A 250 15.15 -7.86 9.54
CA GLY A 250 16.14 -8.23 10.56
C GLY A 250 15.60 -8.39 11.98
N ALA A 251 14.36 -7.95 12.27
CA ALA A 251 13.82 -7.91 13.63
C ALA A 251 13.68 -9.30 14.27
N ILE A 252 12.99 -10.18 13.54
CA ILE A 252 12.70 -11.58 13.85
C ILE A 252 12.42 -12.31 12.54
N GLN A 253 12.37 -13.63 12.58
CA GLN A 253 11.95 -14.45 11.44
C GLN A 253 10.66 -15.20 11.80
N LEU A 254 9.64 -15.08 10.95
CA LEU A 254 8.32 -15.67 11.16
C LEU A 254 7.98 -16.72 10.08
N SER A 255 7.53 -17.90 10.49
CA SER A 255 6.96 -18.87 9.54
C SER A 255 5.57 -18.44 9.07
N THR A 256 5.14 -19.01 7.95
CA THR A 256 3.75 -18.91 7.47
C THR A 256 2.78 -19.34 8.57
N ALA A 257 3.09 -20.42 9.30
CA ALA A 257 2.27 -20.94 10.38
C ALA A 257 2.10 -19.91 11.52
N GLN A 258 3.18 -19.24 11.94
CA GLN A 258 3.14 -18.19 12.95
C GLN A 258 2.30 -16.99 12.50
N LEU A 259 2.45 -16.54 11.25
CA LEU A 259 1.63 -15.45 10.71
C LEU A 259 0.14 -15.82 10.71
N CYS A 260 -0.21 -17.00 10.22
CA CYS A 260 -1.59 -17.49 10.26
C CYS A 260 -2.11 -17.60 11.71
N ALA A 261 -1.28 -18.01 12.67
CA ALA A 261 -1.67 -18.12 14.07
C ALA A 261 -1.92 -16.74 14.74
N ILE A 262 -1.08 -15.75 14.44
CA ILE A 262 -1.22 -14.37 14.92
C ILE A 262 -2.50 -13.73 14.36
N PHE A 263 -2.65 -13.74 13.03
CA PHE A 263 -3.74 -13.07 12.34
C PHE A 263 -5.08 -13.83 12.41
N SER A 264 -5.09 -15.11 12.82
CA SER A 264 -6.33 -15.87 13.09
C SER A 264 -6.84 -15.76 14.52
N ALA A 265 -6.13 -15.01 15.35
CA ALA A 265 -6.35 -14.99 16.79
C ALA A 265 -6.03 -16.28 17.56
N THR A 266 -5.39 -17.27 16.94
CA THR A 266 -5.05 -18.56 17.57
C THR A 266 -3.96 -18.41 18.62
N VAL A 267 -2.91 -17.64 18.34
CA VAL A 267 -1.90 -17.25 19.33
C VAL A 267 -2.11 -15.77 19.67
N THR A 268 -1.98 -15.44 20.96
CA THR A 268 -2.26 -14.10 21.51
C THR A 268 -1.12 -13.52 22.32
N ASP A 269 -0.06 -14.29 22.55
CA ASP A 269 1.02 -13.94 23.47
C ASP A 269 2.36 -14.38 22.89
N TRP A 270 3.36 -13.51 22.93
CA TRP A 270 4.72 -13.84 22.47
C TRP A 270 5.41 -14.88 23.36
N HIS A 271 4.92 -15.11 24.58
CA HIS A 271 5.41 -16.15 25.48
C HIS A 271 4.67 -17.49 25.34
N ASP A 272 3.79 -17.67 24.34
CA ASP A 272 3.02 -18.90 24.23
C ASP A 272 3.93 -20.12 23.99
N THR A 273 4.04 -20.98 25.01
CA THR A 273 4.80 -22.25 24.97
C THR A 273 3.92 -23.49 24.89
N SER A 274 2.60 -23.33 24.68
CA SER A 274 1.64 -24.43 24.82
C SER A 274 0.79 -24.67 23.58
N THR A 275 0.52 -23.62 22.80
CA THR A 275 -0.31 -23.73 21.61
C THR A 275 0.48 -24.37 20.47
N LEU A 276 -0.04 -25.50 19.98
CA LEU A 276 0.39 -26.07 18.71
C LEU A 276 -0.28 -25.32 17.56
N ILE A 277 0.50 -25.05 16.52
CA ILE A 277 0.04 -24.40 15.29
C ILE A 277 0.31 -25.33 14.10
N PRO A 278 -0.61 -25.40 13.13
CA PRO A 278 -0.45 -26.30 12.00
C PRO A 278 0.50 -25.71 10.95
N TYR A 279 1.31 -26.58 10.34
CA TYR A 279 2.11 -26.27 9.16
C TYR A 279 2.07 -27.46 8.18
N LEU A 280 2.65 -27.29 6.98
CA LEU A 280 2.79 -28.36 6.01
C LEU A 280 4.25 -28.79 5.89
N ASP A 281 4.52 -30.09 5.87
CA ASP A 281 5.84 -30.59 5.49
C ASP A 281 6.08 -30.48 3.97
N GLN A 282 7.27 -30.83 3.49
CA GLN A 282 7.68 -30.77 2.08
C GLN A 282 6.79 -31.59 1.13
N ASN A 283 6.05 -32.58 1.67
CA ASN A 283 5.15 -33.44 0.93
C ASN A 283 3.68 -32.99 1.05
N GLY A 284 3.42 -31.85 1.69
CA GLY A 284 2.07 -31.30 1.84
C GLY A 284 1.25 -31.97 2.92
N VAL A 285 1.87 -32.75 3.81
CA VAL A 285 1.17 -33.37 4.94
C VAL A 285 1.14 -32.39 6.10
N GLN A 286 -0.04 -32.25 6.73
CA GLN A 286 -0.21 -31.42 7.92
C GLN A 286 0.61 -31.96 9.09
N GLN A 287 1.41 -31.09 9.69
CA GLN A 287 2.19 -31.31 10.90
C GLN A 287 1.87 -30.21 11.93
N PHE A 288 2.41 -30.35 13.14
CA PHE A 288 2.21 -29.39 14.23
C PHE A 288 3.53 -28.99 14.87
N GLN A 289 3.65 -27.70 15.20
CA GLN A 289 4.79 -27.14 15.92
C GLN A 289 4.31 -26.20 17.03
N HIS A 290 5.13 -25.92 18.04
CA HIS A 290 4.84 -24.85 18.99
C HIS A 290 5.03 -23.49 18.34
N PHE A 291 4.34 -22.47 18.86
CA PHE A 291 4.48 -21.11 18.34
C PHE A 291 5.92 -20.58 18.39
N TYR A 292 6.74 -21.00 19.36
CA TYR A 292 8.10 -20.50 19.53
C TYR A 292 9.18 -21.30 18.77
N ASP A 293 8.81 -22.37 18.04
CA ASP A 293 9.79 -23.27 17.42
C ASP A 293 10.71 -22.56 16.41
N ASP A 294 10.22 -21.51 15.75
CA ASP A 294 11.02 -20.74 14.77
C ASP A 294 11.92 -19.66 15.41
N ASN A 295 11.78 -19.39 16.71
CA ASN A 295 12.70 -18.53 17.44
C ASN A 295 13.87 -19.35 17.98
N THR A 296 14.80 -19.69 17.10
CA THR A 296 15.93 -20.57 17.44
C THR A 296 17.15 -19.77 17.90
N ASN A 297 17.96 -20.36 18.78
CA ASN A 297 19.25 -19.82 19.24
C ASN A 297 20.40 -19.90 18.21
N GLY A 298 20.10 -20.00 16.92
CA GLY A 298 21.09 -20.23 15.86
C GLY A 298 21.62 -21.67 15.77
N SER A 299 21.29 -22.56 16.73
CA SER A 299 21.58 -23.99 16.67
C SER A 299 20.31 -24.85 16.56
N LEU A 300 19.26 -24.30 15.93
CA LEU A 300 17.93 -24.92 15.78
C LEU A 300 17.28 -25.35 17.10
N THR A 301 17.71 -24.81 18.25
CA THR A 301 17.06 -25.06 19.54
C THR A 301 16.01 -23.98 19.77
N PRO A 302 14.71 -24.34 19.87
CA PRO A 302 13.63 -23.40 20.13
C PRO A 302 13.75 -22.66 21.46
N VAL A 303 13.42 -21.36 21.45
CA VAL A 303 13.35 -20.51 22.65
C VAL A 303 12.09 -19.67 22.58
N ALA A 304 11.37 -19.49 23.69
CA ALA A 304 10.24 -18.56 23.74
C ALA A 304 10.68 -17.15 23.34
N TYR A 305 9.89 -16.41 22.55
CA TYR A 305 10.26 -15.04 22.10
C TYR A 305 10.48 -14.06 23.25
N THR A 306 9.86 -14.32 24.40
CA THR A 306 9.94 -13.46 25.58
C THR A 306 10.10 -14.26 26.85
N SER A 307 10.69 -13.65 27.88
CA SER A 307 10.94 -14.27 29.19
C SER A 307 9.68 -14.47 30.05
N GLY A 308 8.55 -13.90 29.63
CA GLY A 308 7.28 -13.96 30.34
C GLY A 308 6.19 -13.30 29.50
N ARG A 309 4.95 -13.32 30.01
CA ARG A 309 3.74 -12.88 29.29
C ARG A 309 3.92 -11.52 28.60
N LEU A 310 3.82 -11.49 27.28
CA LEU A 310 3.79 -10.28 26.47
C LEU A 310 2.70 -10.40 25.40
N PRO A 311 1.53 -9.75 25.58
CA PRO A 311 0.44 -9.84 24.63
C PRO A 311 0.83 -9.39 23.21
N ILE A 312 0.38 -10.14 22.21
CA ILE A 312 0.47 -9.77 20.80
C ILE A 312 -0.68 -8.80 20.50
N LYS A 313 -0.32 -7.56 20.18
CA LYS A 313 -1.29 -6.52 19.78
C LYS A 313 -1.10 -6.21 18.31
N VAL A 314 -2.13 -6.43 17.50
CA VAL A 314 -2.05 -6.22 16.07
C VAL A 314 -2.54 -4.81 15.75
N VAL A 315 -1.65 -3.99 15.21
CA VAL A 315 -2.00 -2.70 14.61
C VAL A 315 -2.46 -2.96 13.18
N TYR A 316 -3.58 -2.36 12.80
CA TYR A 316 -4.19 -2.57 11.49
C TYR A 316 -4.79 -1.29 10.91
N ARG A 317 -4.99 -1.28 9.59
CA ARG A 317 -5.62 -0.18 8.87
C ARG A 317 -7.14 -0.19 8.99
N ALA A 318 -7.68 0.89 9.56
CA ALA A 318 -9.12 1.11 9.66
C ALA A 318 -9.73 1.70 8.39
N ASP A 319 -8.93 2.39 7.60
CA ASP A 319 -9.28 2.90 6.27
C ASP A 319 -9.11 1.83 5.19
N ASP A 320 -9.64 2.10 3.99
CA ASP A 320 -9.55 1.18 2.86
C ASP A 320 -8.13 1.18 2.29
N ALA A 321 -7.29 0.26 2.79
CA ALA A 321 -5.86 0.21 2.52
C ALA A 321 -5.48 -0.93 1.56
N GLY A 322 -4.64 -0.63 0.57
CA GLY A 322 -4.11 -1.65 -0.34
C GLY A 322 -3.15 -2.63 0.35
N ALA A 323 -2.40 -2.18 1.36
CA ALA A 323 -1.60 -3.05 2.21
C ALA A 323 -2.44 -4.15 2.90
N SER A 324 -3.66 -3.83 3.35
CA SER A 324 -4.61 -4.83 3.87
C SER A 324 -5.05 -5.82 2.81
N TYR A 325 -5.24 -5.37 1.56
CA TYR A 325 -5.59 -6.25 0.45
C TYR A 325 -4.46 -7.24 0.14
N ILE A 326 -3.20 -6.79 0.08
CA ILE A 326 -2.03 -7.65 -0.15
C ILE A 326 -1.89 -8.68 0.98
N LEU A 327 -1.93 -8.23 2.24
CA LEU A 327 -1.86 -9.13 3.39
C LEU A 327 -2.99 -10.16 3.36
N THR A 328 -4.23 -9.72 3.18
CA THR A 328 -5.38 -10.63 3.20
C THR A 328 -5.42 -11.53 1.97
N ASN A 329 -4.83 -11.15 0.84
CA ASN A 329 -4.65 -12.03 -0.31
C ASN A 329 -3.71 -13.19 0.04
N TYR A 330 -2.55 -12.91 0.61
CA TYR A 330 -1.65 -13.96 1.08
C TYR A 330 -2.33 -14.87 2.12
N LEU A 331 -2.94 -14.30 3.16
CA LEU A 331 -3.59 -15.07 4.22
C LEU A 331 -4.76 -15.92 3.69
N ALA A 332 -5.56 -15.40 2.75
CA ALA A 332 -6.70 -16.11 2.16
C ALA A 332 -6.28 -17.28 1.26
N ASN A 333 -5.14 -17.18 0.58
CA ASN A 333 -4.62 -18.25 -0.26
C ASN A 333 -3.84 -19.28 0.57
N MET A 334 -2.97 -18.84 1.50
CA MET A 334 -2.01 -19.72 2.15
C MET A 334 -2.54 -20.37 3.44
N CYS A 335 -3.18 -19.62 4.33
CA CYS A 335 -3.56 -20.16 5.65
C CYS A 335 -4.56 -21.32 5.58
N PRO A 336 -5.58 -21.34 4.69
CA PRO A 336 -6.46 -22.50 4.56
C PRO A 336 -5.73 -23.80 4.18
N LEU A 337 -4.60 -23.72 3.47
CA LEU A 337 -3.80 -24.88 3.10
C LEU A 337 -3.14 -25.54 4.32
N LEU A 338 -2.81 -24.76 5.35
CA LEU A 338 -2.20 -25.29 6.58
C LEU A 338 -3.19 -26.06 7.46
N ASP A 339 -4.51 -25.83 7.31
CA ASP A 339 -5.56 -26.43 8.12
C ASP A 339 -6.57 -27.22 7.27
N PRO A 340 -6.14 -28.26 6.52
CA PRO A 340 -7.02 -29.02 5.64
C PRO A 340 -8.11 -29.76 6.39
N THR A 341 -7.89 -30.07 7.68
CA THR A 341 -8.87 -30.72 8.57
C THR A 341 -9.88 -29.74 9.16
N GLY A 342 -9.62 -28.43 9.10
CA GLY A 342 -10.50 -27.36 9.59
C GLY A 342 -10.51 -27.20 11.11
N THR A 343 -9.55 -27.77 11.83
CA THR A 343 -9.47 -27.75 13.29
C THR A 343 -9.33 -26.32 13.83
N TYR A 344 -8.57 -25.47 13.14
CA TYR A 344 -8.33 -24.08 13.51
C TYR A 344 -9.31 -23.11 12.83
N ASN A 345 -10.22 -23.64 12.00
CA ASN A 345 -11.20 -22.89 11.22
C ASN A 345 -10.54 -21.85 10.27
N TYR A 346 -9.29 -22.08 9.82
CA TYR A 346 -8.57 -21.11 8.99
C TYR A 346 -9.31 -20.79 7.69
N LYS A 347 -9.97 -21.78 7.08
CA LYS A 347 -10.82 -21.53 5.90
C LYS A 347 -11.92 -20.50 6.20
N LYS A 348 -12.64 -20.63 7.30
CA LYS A 348 -13.71 -19.69 7.69
C LYS A 348 -13.16 -18.30 8.02
N ILE A 349 -12.03 -18.24 8.73
CA ILE A 349 -11.41 -16.99 9.17
C ILE A 349 -10.86 -16.20 7.96
N PHE A 350 -10.07 -16.87 7.11
CA PHE A 350 -9.31 -16.22 6.05
C PHE A 350 -9.98 -16.19 4.69
N THR A 351 -11.11 -16.88 4.50
CA THR A 351 -11.92 -16.75 3.27
C THR A 351 -13.27 -16.10 3.51
N GLY A 352 -13.91 -16.34 4.66
CA GLY A 352 -15.18 -15.71 5.03
C GLY A 352 -16.19 -16.65 5.70
N VAL A 353 -17.15 -16.06 6.42
CA VAL A 353 -18.27 -16.75 7.09
C VAL A 353 -19.60 -16.23 6.54
N GLY A 354 -20.42 -17.12 6.01
CA GLY A 354 -21.77 -16.89 5.53
C GLY A 354 -22.84 -17.31 6.54
N VAL A 355 -24.10 -17.00 6.22
CA VAL A 355 -25.27 -17.31 7.07
C VAL A 355 -25.43 -18.84 7.16
N GLY A 356 -25.59 -19.37 8.38
CA GLY A 356 -25.77 -20.81 8.62
C GLY A 356 -24.49 -21.65 8.58
N GLY A 357 -23.31 -21.02 8.63
CA GLY A 357 -22.02 -21.74 8.68
C GLY A 357 -21.42 -22.11 7.32
N SER A 358 -22.08 -21.74 6.21
CA SER A 358 -21.48 -21.74 4.86
C SER A 358 -20.37 -20.70 4.76
N THR A 359 -19.36 -20.86 3.91
CA THR A 359 -18.31 -19.84 3.66
C THR A 359 -18.73 -18.94 2.50
N THR A 360 -18.98 -17.65 2.75
CA THR A 360 -19.12 -16.64 1.69
C THR A 360 -17.81 -15.88 1.57
N ALA A 361 -17.11 -16.04 0.44
CA ALA A 361 -15.81 -15.42 0.23
C ALA A 361 -15.89 -13.89 0.35
N ASN A 362 -15.14 -13.30 1.27
CA ASN A 362 -15.09 -11.85 1.51
C ASN A 362 -13.66 -11.29 1.65
N LEU A 363 -12.65 -12.14 1.49
CA LEU A 363 -11.23 -11.80 1.38
C LEU A 363 -10.69 -12.34 0.03
N PRO A 364 -9.67 -11.69 -0.57
CA PRO A 364 -8.94 -10.51 -0.09
C PRO A 364 -9.79 -9.24 -0.02
N SER A 365 -9.43 -8.33 0.88
CA SER A 365 -10.14 -7.05 1.07
C SER A 365 -9.21 -5.95 1.54
N SER A 366 -9.43 -4.74 1.04
CA SER A 366 -8.80 -3.52 1.57
C SER A 366 -9.35 -3.09 2.93
N LYS A 367 -10.47 -3.69 3.36
CA LYS A 367 -11.07 -3.47 4.69
C LYS A 367 -10.65 -4.58 5.63
N PHE A 368 -9.60 -4.37 6.43
CA PHE A 368 -9.14 -5.36 7.41
C PHE A 368 -10.22 -5.77 8.42
N SER A 369 -11.20 -4.90 8.66
CA SER A 369 -12.39 -5.19 9.47
C SER A 369 -13.19 -6.41 8.97
N LYS A 370 -13.07 -6.82 7.70
CA LYS A 370 -13.65 -8.08 7.19
C LYS A 370 -13.01 -9.31 7.83
N LEU A 371 -11.69 -9.33 7.96
CA LEU A 371 -10.97 -10.40 8.66
C LEU A 371 -11.37 -10.42 10.14
N LEU A 372 -11.43 -9.25 10.81
CA LEU A 372 -11.90 -9.15 12.19
C LEU A 372 -13.32 -9.69 12.36
N GLY A 373 -14.22 -9.36 11.42
CA GLY A 373 -15.58 -9.90 11.40
C GLY A 373 -15.62 -11.42 11.29
N ASN A 374 -14.76 -12.01 10.45
CA ASN A 374 -14.65 -13.46 10.31
C ASN A 374 -14.10 -14.13 11.60
N ILE A 375 -13.07 -13.54 12.22
CA ILE A 375 -12.52 -14.00 13.51
C ILE A 375 -13.60 -13.98 14.59
N LYS A 376 -14.32 -12.87 14.71
CA LYS A 376 -15.42 -12.70 15.67
C LYS A 376 -16.50 -13.77 15.49
N ALA A 377 -16.87 -14.03 14.23
CA ALA A 377 -17.87 -15.06 13.90
C ALA A 377 -17.44 -16.48 14.31
N VAL A 378 -16.13 -16.76 14.33
CA VAL A 378 -15.59 -18.09 14.70
C VAL A 378 -15.27 -18.21 16.20
N LYS A 379 -14.70 -17.18 16.81
CA LYS A 379 -14.11 -17.23 18.17
C LYS A 379 -15.00 -16.62 19.27
N ALA A 380 -16.13 -16.00 18.91
CA ALA A 380 -17.13 -15.43 19.85
C ALA A 380 -16.60 -14.42 20.89
N SER A 381 -15.43 -13.82 20.69
CA SER A 381 -14.88 -12.74 21.54
C SER A 381 -14.19 -11.68 20.68
N ASP A 382 -14.42 -10.40 20.97
CA ASP A 382 -13.90 -9.28 20.20
C ASP A 382 -13.28 -8.21 21.10
N ASN A 383 -12.12 -8.46 21.70
CA ASN A 383 -11.27 -7.38 22.23
C ASN A 383 -10.76 -6.42 21.10
N SER A 384 -11.52 -6.27 20.00
CA SER A 384 -11.39 -5.29 18.95
C SER A 384 -11.91 -3.95 19.42
N ASP A 385 -11.11 -2.93 19.17
CA ASP A 385 -11.47 -1.55 19.39
C ASP A 385 -12.25 -1.00 18.17
N PRO A 386 -13.55 -0.71 18.27
CA PRO A 386 -14.33 -0.23 17.12
C PRO A 386 -14.07 1.25 16.80
N TYR A 387 -13.28 1.97 17.60
CA TYR A 387 -13.04 3.40 17.41
C TYR A 387 -11.61 3.67 16.91
N ASP A 388 -11.49 4.36 15.77
CA ASP A 388 -10.26 5.04 15.35
C ASP A 388 -10.05 6.24 16.29
N VAL A 389 -9.21 6.09 17.32
CA VAL A 389 -8.82 7.25 18.14
C VAL A 389 -7.33 7.51 18.05
N ASP A 390 -7.03 8.80 18.20
CA ASP A 390 -5.72 9.42 18.03
C ASP A 390 -4.76 9.16 19.20
N ASP A 391 -5.28 8.71 20.35
CA ASP A 391 -4.51 8.45 21.57
C ASP A 391 -5.02 7.18 22.28
N ASP A 392 -4.12 6.21 22.48
CA ASP A 392 -4.43 4.93 23.14
C ASP A 392 -4.39 5.04 24.68
N ALA A 393 -4.01 6.17 25.26
CA ALA A 393 -3.77 6.33 26.70
C ALA A 393 -4.98 6.07 27.62
N GLU A 394 -6.21 6.14 27.09
CA GLU A 394 -7.44 6.01 27.87
C GLU A 394 -8.17 4.65 27.71
N ARG A 395 -7.60 3.67 26.99
CA ARG A 395 -8.33 2.43 26.65
C ARG A 395 -7.75 1.16 27.29
N PRO A 396 -8.59 0.28 27.87
CA PRO A 396 -8.15 -0.99 28.43
C PRO A 396 -7.71 -1.95 27.32
N ASP A 397 -6.41 -1.92 27.03
CA ASP A 397 -5.61 -2.92 26.32
C ASP A 397 -6.30 -3.71 25.17
N PRO A 398 -6.65 -3.04 24.05
CA PRO A 398 -7.24 -3.75 22.91
C PRO A 398 -6.20 -4.61 22.19
N ARG A 399 -6.62 -5.81 21.79
CA ARG A 399 -5.79 -6.71 20.97
C ARG A 399 -5.59 -6.14 19.57
N TRP A 400 -6.63 -5.51 19.02
CA TRP A 400 -6.65 -4.97 17.67
C TRP A 400 -6.65 -3.45 17.78
N ILE A 401 -5.59 -2.82 17.28
CA ILE A 401 -5.36 -1.38 17.36
C ILE A 401 -5.55 -0.78 15.96
N SER A 402 -6.54 0.08 15.81
CA SER A 402 -6.82 0.76 14.54
C SER A 402 -5.87 1.93 14.29
N ALA A 403 -5.51 2.15 13.03
CA ALA A 403 -4.84 3.35 12.55
C ALA A 403 -5.35 3.74 11.14
N SER A 404 -5.29 5.04 10.83
CA SER A 404 -5.70 5.61 9.53
C SER A 404 -4.50 6.19 8.79
N GLY A 405 -4.02 5.49 7.77
CA GLY A 405 -2.81 5.83 7.00
C GLY A 405 -1.54 5.14 7.49
N SER A 406 -0.57 4.91 6.59
CA SER A 406 0.66 4.15 6.87
C SER A 406 1.55 4.79 7.95
N ASN A 407 1.70 6.13 7.97
CA ASN A 407 2.49 6.81 9.01
C ASN A 407 1.90 6.60 10.41
N HIS A 408 0.57 6.73 10.53
CA HIS A 408 -0.11 6.54 11.82
C HIS A 408 0.00 5.09 12.30
N GLU A 409 -0.15 4.12 11.40
CA GLU A 409 0.06 2.70 11.72
C GLU A 409 1.49 2.45 12.23
N ALA A 410 2.50 2.98 11.54
CA ALA A 410 3.89 2.85 11.95
C ALA A 410 4.17 3.49 13.32
N LEU A 411 3.60 4.68 13.60
CA LEU A 411 3.69 5.33 14.90
C LEU A 411 3.02 4.51 16.02
N LYS A 412 1.89 3.84 15.71
CA LYS A 412 1.21 2.97 16.68
C LYS A 412 1.94 1.64 16.91
N ILE A 413 2.65 1.08 15.92
CA ILE A 413 3.55 -0.06 16.16
C ILE A 413 4.72 0.40 17.04
N GLY A 414 5.34 1.51 16.65
CA GLY A 414 6.39 2.18 17.40
C GLY A 414 7.66 1.35 17.62
N THR A 415 8.63 1.93 18.32
CA THR A 415 9.91 1.31 18.67
C THR A 415 10.21 1.40 20.18
N GLY A 416 9.35 2.08 20.93
CA GLY A 416 9.51 2.27 22.38
C GLY A 416 8.99 1.10 23.21
N SER A 417 9.50 0.98 24.43
CA SER A 417 9.14 -0.07 25.40
C SER A 417 7.65 -0.12 25.78
N ASN A 418 6.93 1.01 25.68
CA ASN A 418 5.49 1.10 25.92
C ASN A 418 4.65 0.42 24.82
N PHE A 419 5.26 0.17 23.67
CA PHE A 419 4.63 -0.43 22.51
C PHE A 419 5.18 -1.84 22.23
N ALA A 420 5.99 -2.39 23.14
CA ALA A 420 6.55 -3.73 23.03
C ALA A 420 5.45 -4.78 22.78
N GLY A 421 5.70 -5.71 21.85
CA GLY A 421 4.75 -6.77 21.50
C GLY A 421 3.72 -6.37 20.43
N ARG A 422 3.73 -5.12 19.97
CA ARG A 422 2.91 -4.69 18.83
C ARG A 422 3.48 -5.23 17.51
N ILE A 423 2.59 -5.66 16.62
CA ILE A 423 2.88 -6.15 15.26
C ILE A 423 1.88 -5.55 14.29
N GLY A 424 2.27 -5.29 13.04
CA GLY A 424 1.38 -4.83 11.99
C GLY A 424 1.93 -5.12 10.60
N TYR A 425 1.29 -4.55 9.58
CA TYR A 425 1.65 -4.78 8.18
C TYR A 425 1.78 -3.43 7.48
N LEU A 426 3.00 -3.09 7.11
CA LEU A 426 3.32 -1.78 6.54
C LEU A 426 3.89 -1.93 5.15
N SER A 427 3.78 -0.88 4.37
CA SER A 427 4.66 -0.73 3.21
C SER A 427 6.11 -0.65 3.68
N ALA A 428 7.05 -1.24 2.93
CA ALA A 428 8.44 -1.32 3.37
C ALA A 428 9.09 0.06 3.57
N ASP A 429 8.66 1.08 2.80
CA ASP A 429 9.06 2.49 2.95
C ASP A 429 8.63 3.16 4.27
N PHE A 430 7.91 2.46 5.15
CA PHE A 430 7.63 2.90 6.54
C PHE A 430 8.33 2.02 7.58
N THR A 431 9.23 1.13 7.15
CA THR A 431 10.03 0.26 8.04
C THR A 431 11.51 0.46 7.80
N GLN A 432 12.33 0.14 8.79
CA GLN A 432 13.77 0.13 8.59
C GLN A 432 14.17 -1.00 7.62
N PRO A 433 15.20 -0.77 6.79
CA PRO A 433 16.08 0.40 6.73
C PRO A 433 15.60 1.51 5.79
N TYR A 434 14.52 1.31 5.04
CA TYR A 434 14.03 2.25 4.03
C TYR A 434 13.49 3.55 4.65
N ALA A 435 12.97 3.46 5.87
CA ALA A 435 12.61 4.59 6.71
C ALA A 435 13.42 4.59 8.01
N GLN A 436 13.91 5.76 8.44
CA GLN A 436 14.38 5.94 9.81
C GLN A 436 13.36 6.62 10.70
N THR A 437 12.50 7.46 10.15
CA THR A 437 11.57 8.30 10.93
C THR A 437 10.25 8.41 10.21
N VAL A 438 9.17 8.00 10.87
CA VAL A 438 7.81 8.21 10.37
C VAL A 438 7.22 9.46 11.01
N THR A 439 6.47 10.22 10.23
CA THR A 439 5.90 11.50 10.66
C THR A 439 4.45 11.63 10.23
N GLU A 440 3.57 12.02 11.15
CA GLU A 440 2.15 12.25 10.87
C GLU A 440 1.62 13.45 11.67
N GLU A 441 0.54 14.06 11.18
CA GLU A 441 -0.22 15.02 11.97
C GLU A 441 -1.36 14.32 12.71
N ILE A 442 -1.26 14.30 14.04
CA ILE A 442 -2.21 13.65 14.95
C ILE A 442 -2.77 14.72 15.90
N ALA A 443 -4.09 14.88 15.91
CA ALA A 443 -4.80 15.87 16.74
C ALA A 443 -4.20 17.30 16.68
N GLY A 444 -3.69 17.72 15.52
CA GLY A 444 -3.11 19.06 15.30
C GLY A 444 -1.62 19.17 15.58
N ASN A 445 -1.00 18.10 16.07
CA ASN A 445 0.41 18.06 16.38
C ASN A 445 1.15 17.20 15.36
N THR A 446 2.30 17.68 14.90
CA THR A 446 3.21 16.83 14.12
C THR A 446 3.94 15.89 15.08
N VAL A 447 3.73 14.59 14.93
CA VAL A 447 4.37 13.54 15.71
C VAL A 447 5.38 12.84 14.81
N SER A 448 6.62 12.74 15.27
CA SER A 448 7.70 12.04 14.58
C SER A 448 8.35 11.03 15.53
N ALA A 449 8.59 9.82 15.06
CA ALA A 449 9.29 8.77 15.81
C ALA A 449 10.07 7.85 14.89
N ALA A 450 10.99 7.06 15.45
CA ALA A 450 11.75 6.10 14.67
C ALA A 450 10.83 5.07 14.01
N ALA A 451 11.10 4.75 12.75
CA ALA A 451 10.36 3.74 12.01
C ALA A 451 10.54 2.34 12.64
N PRO A 452 9.50 1.50 12.66
CA PRO A 452 9.60 0.15 13.20
C PRO A 452 10.52 -0.75 12.36
N LEU A 453 11.03 -1.81 12.97
CA LEU A 453 11.77 -2.87 12.29
C LEU A 453 10.78 -3.85 11.62
N SER A 454 11.23 -4.58 10.61
CA SER A 454 10.45 -5.59 9.90
C SER A 454 10.97 -7.01 10.14
N ALA A 455 10.09 -8.00 9.98
CA ALA A 455 10.40 -9.43 10.06
C ALA A 455 10.61 -10.05 8.67
N SER A 456 11.48 -11.05 8.59
CA SER A 456 11.56 -11.95 7.45
C SER A 456 10.51 -13.05 7.55
N ILE A 457 10.07 -13.57 6.40
CA ILE A 457 8.93 -14.49 6.31
C ILE A 457 9.31 -15.74 5.51
N GLN A 458 8.91 -16.90 6.01
CA GLN A 458 9.05 -18.15 5.26
C GLN A 458 8.16 -18.12 4.00
N ASN A 459 8.70 -18.53 2.86
CA ASN A 459 7.92 -18.72 1.64
C ASN A 459 7.68 -20.21 1.36
N GLU A 460 6.90 -20.47 0.32
CA GLU A 460 6.50 -21.82 -0.02
C GLU A 460 7.63 -22.63 -0.66
N VAL A 461 8.56 -21.98 -1.36
CA VAL A 461 9.74 -22.65 -1.92
C VAL A 461 10.66 -23.17 -0.80
N LEU A 462 10.82 -22.43 0.29
CA LEU A 462 11.55 -22.87 1.48
C LEU A 462 10.91 -24.11 2.11
N ARG A 463 9.57 -24.17 2.20
CA ARG A 463 8.86 -25.40 2.61
C ARG A 463 9.19 -26.58 1.69
N LEU A 464 9.13 -26.38 0.37
CA LEU A 464 9.44 -27.43 -0.61
C LEU A 464 10.89 -27.95 -0.50
N LEU A 465 11.81 -27.09 -0.05
CA LEU A 465 13.21 -27.45 0.24
C LEU A 465 13.41 -28.05 1.64
N GLY A 466 12.33 -28.20 2.41
CA GLY A 466 12.37 -28.73 3.78
C GLY A 466 12.93 -27.76 4.82
N VAL A 467 12.94 -26.46 4.53
CA VAL A 467 13.39 -25.39 5.46
C VAL A 467 12.18 -24.86 6.22
N TYR A 468 12.02 -25.31 7.47
CA TYR A 468 10.90 -24.95 8.36
C TYR A 468 11.29 -23.96 9.45
N HIS A 469 12.57 -23.90 9.78
CA HIS A 469 13.10 -23.02 10.80
C HIS A 469 14.25 -22.17 10.27
N PRO A 470 14.43 -20.95 10.79
CA PRO A 470 15.59 -20.11 10.48
C PRO A 470 16.92 -20.82 10.72
N GLY A 471 17.86 -20.67 9.79
CA GLY A 471 19.19 -21.28 9.83
C GLY A 471 19.21 -22.76 9.47
N GLN A 472 18.06 -23.40 9.24
CA GLN A 472 18.01 -24.79 8.82
C GLN A 472 18.67 -24.91 7.44
N THR A 473 19.60 -25.88 7.31
CA THR A 473 20.46 -26.05 6.12
C THR A 473 21.20 -24.78 5.67
N GLY A 474 21.44 -23.84 6.60
CA GLY A 474 22.10 -22.56 6.33
C GLY A 474 21.19 -21.51 5.67
N GLN A 475 19.89 -21.78 5.55
CA GLN A 475 18.91 -20.87 4.94
C GLN A 475 18.12 -20.11 6.01
N ASN A 476 17.96 -18.80 5.81
CA ASN A 476 17.07 -17.96 6.61
C ASN A 476 15.77 -17.69 5.84
N PHE A 477 14.79 -17.15 6.54
CA PHE A 477 13.56 -16.66 5.94
C PHE A 477 13.79 -15.38 5.16
N VAL A 478 12.87 -15.06 4.26
CA VAL A 478 13.07 -14.06 3.22
C VAL A 478 12.69 -12.67 3.71
N PRO A 479 13.59 -11.66 3.60
CA PRO A 479 13.28 -10.29 3.98
C PRO A 479 12.45 -9.53 2.91
N PRO A 480 11.72 -8.45 3.29
CA PRO A 480 11.00 -7.58 2.36
C PRO A 480 11.96 -6.66 1.59
N THR A 481 12.68 -7.18 0.60
CA THR A 481 13.58 -6.39 -0.24
C THR A 481 13.04 -6.23 -1.67
N PRO A 482 13.44 -5.16 -2.39
CA PRO A 482 13.14 -4.99 -3.81
C PRO A 482 13.40 -6.26 -4.64
N ASP A 483 14.59 -6.86 -4.48
CA ASP A 483 14.98 -8.02 -5.28
C ASP A 483 14.14 -9.25 -4.92
N ASN A 484 13.83 -9.46 -3.64
CA ASN A 484 12.98 -10.58 -3.21
C ASN A 484 11.53 -10.45 -3.71
N VAL A 485 11.03 -9.21 -3.82
CA VAL A 485 9.74 -8.88 -4.44
C VAL A 485 9.76 -9.13 -5.94
N ALA A 486 10.84 -8.75 -6.63
CA ALA A 486 11.00 -8.99 -8.07
C ALA A 486 11.03 -10.48 -8.41
N GLN A 487 11.67 -11.30 -7.57
CA GLN A 487 11.62 -12.75 -7.73
C GLN A 487 10.19 -13.28 -7.65
N ALA A 488 9.42 -12.86 -6.64
CA ALA A 488 8.01 -13.23 -6.52
C ALA A 488 7.15 -12.75 -7.71
N PHE A 489 7.39 -11.54 -8.18
CA PHE A 489 6.66 -10.95 -9.32
C PHE A 489 6.98 -11.63 -10.65
N SER A 490 8.19 -12.19 -10.82
CA SER A 490 8.64 -12.86 -12.05
C SER A 490 7.83 -14.10 -12.41
N GLY A 491 7.04 -14.64 -11.48
CA GLY A 491 6.07 -15.71 -11.75
C GLY A 491 4.83 -15.26 -12.53
N LEU A 492 4.64 -13.96 -12.73
CA LEU A 492 3.50 -13.38 -13.44
C LEU A 492 3.82 -13.08 -14.91
N THR A 493 2.80 -13.11 -15.77
CA THR A 493 2.93 -12.80 -17.19
C THR A 493 2.27 -11.46 -17.52
N PRO A 494 2.93 -10.55 -18.26
CA PRO A 494 2.30 -9.30 -18.68
C PRO A 494 1.12 -9.57 -19.62
N PRO A 495 0.00 -8.84 -19.50
CA PRO A 495 -1.15 -9.06 -20.36
C PRO A 495 -0.85 -8.67 -21.82
N PRO A 496 -1.63 -9.19 -22.79
CA PRO A 496 -1.52 -8.77 -24.19
C PRO A 496 -1.89 -7.29 -24.35
N LEU A 497 -1.33 -6.63 -25.38
CA LEU A 497 -1.54 -5.20 -25.65
C LEU A 497 -3.01 -4.83 -25.91
N SER A 498 -3.83 -5.79 -26.36
CA SER A 498 -5.26 -5.64 -26.59
C SER A 498 -6.13 -5.93 -25.35
N GLY A 499 -5.51 -6.24 -24.20
CA GLY A 499 -6.21 -6.53 -22.96
C GLY A 499 -7.00 -5.34 -22.43
N SER A 500 -8.18 -5.62 -21.85
CA SER A 500 -8.91 -4.60 -21.09
C SER A 500 -8.16 -4.28 -19.78
N TYR A 501 -8.59 -3.24 -19.06
CA TYR A 501 -8.00 -2.88 -17.76
C TYR A 501 -7.94 -4.05 -16.77
N ASN A 502 -8.94 -4.95 -16.78
CA ASN A 502 -8.96 -6.09 -15.87
C ASN A 502 -7.88 -7.14 -16.21
N ALA A 503 -7.34 -7.15 -17.43
CA ALA A 503 -6.22 -8.03 -17.79
C ALA A 503 -4.94 -7.68 -17.00
N TRP A 504 -4.82 -6.44 -16.52
CA TRP A 504 -3.71 -5.98 -15.70
C TRP A 504 -3.88 -6.33 -14.21
N ASN A 505 -4.97 -6.99 -13.83
CA ASN A 505 -5.16 -7.49 -12.48
C ASN A 505 -4.25 -8.70 -12.20
N ILE A 506 -3.14 -8.46 -11.49
CA ILE A 506 -2.15 -9.48 -11.15
C ILE A 506 -2.72 -10.53 -10.18
N TYR A 507 -3.66 -10.12 -9.32
CA TYR A 507 -4.30 -11.00 -8.38
C TYR A 507 -5.26 -11.97 -9.07
N GLY A 508 -5.70 -11.63 -10.28
CA GLY A 508 -6.49 -12.48 -11.17
C GLY A 508 -5.68 -13.49 -11.98
N GLN A 509 -4.35 -13.48 -11.89
CA GLN A 509 -3.51 -14.56 -12.44
C GLN A 509 -3.50 -15.71 -11.43
N LEU A 510 -4.12 -16.82 -11.83
CA LEU A 510 -4.34 -17.98 -10.97
C LEU A 510 -3.53 -19.18 -11.47
N TYR A 511 -3.14 -20.04 -10.53
CA TYR A 511 -2.62 -21.36 -10.88
C TYR A 511 -3.67 -22.16 -11.66
N ALA A 512 -3.22 -22.84 -12.72
CA ALA A 512 -4.09 -23.62 -13.58
C ALA A 512 -4.77 -24.77 -12.81
N ALA A 513 -5.93 -25.22 -13.30
CA ALA A 513 -6.61 -26.38 -12.73
C ALA A 513 -5.72 -27.63 -12.76
N GLY A 514 -5.62 -28.34 -11.63
CA GLY A 514 -4.76 -29.52 -11.47
C GLY A 514 -3.31 -29.20 -11.07
N THR A 515 -2.99 -27.95 -10.71
CA THR A 515 -1.64 -27.58 -10.27
C THR A 515 -1.37 -28.13 -8.87
N VAL A 516 -0.60 -29.22 -8.79
CA VAL A 516 -0.16 -29.83 -7.53
C VAL A 516 1.36 -29.72 -7.40
N ILE A 517 1.85 -29.08 -6.35
CA ILE A 517 3.29 -28.87 -6.10
C ILE A 517 3.60 -29.31 -4.67
N GLY A 518 4.59 -30.21 -4.51
CA GLY A 518 4.97 -30.75 -3.19
C GLY A 518 3.78 -31.29 -2.39
N GLY A 519 2.87 -32.00 -3.06
CA GLY A 519 1.68 -32.63 -2.47
C GLY A 519 0.51 -31.70 -2.13
N VAL A 520 0.59 -30.40 -2.43
CA VAL A 520 -0.45 -29.41 -2.16
C VAL A 520 -1.11 -28.97 -3.47
N ASP A 521 -2.44 -28.83 -3.48
CA ASP A 521 -3.22 -28.34 -4.62
C ASP A 521 -3.36 -26.81 -4.56
N TYR A 522 -2.85 -26.12 -5.58
CA TYR A 522 -2.93 -24.66 -5.72
C TYR A 522 -3.95 -24.22 -6.76
N SER A 523 -4.74 -25.13 -7.33
CA SER A 523 -5.69 -24.83 -8.40
C SER A 523 -6.60 -23.65 -8.07
N GLY A 524 -6.59 -22.62 -8.92
CA GLY A 524 -7.43 -21.43 -8.73
C GLY A 524 -6.98 -20.47 -7.62
N LEU A 525 -5.84 -20.73 -6.96
CA LEU A 525 -5.22 -19.78 -6.04
C LEU A 525 -4.43 -18.72 -6.81
N SER A 526 -4.32 -17.53 -6.21
CA SER A 526 -3.58 -16.40 -6.78
C SER A 526 -2.09 -16.70 -6.84
N VAL A 527 -1.46 -16.55 -8.01
CA VAL A 527 -0.01 -16.76 -8.21
C VAL A 527 0.79 -15.81 -7.34
N ILE A 528 0.44 -14.52 -7.33
CA ILE A 528 1.13 -13.54 -6.46
C ILE A 528 0.76 -13.69 -4.99
N GLY A 529 -0.36 -14.37 -4.69
CA GLY A 529 -0.77 -14.68 -3.32
C GLY A 529 0.04 -15.80 -2.67
N ILE A 530 0.64 -16.69 -3.48
CA ILE A 530 1.59 -17.71 -3.03
C ILE A 530 2.66 -17.83 -4.13
N PRO A 531 3.67 -16.95 -4.19
CA PRO A 531 4.73 -17.07 -5.19
C PRO A 531 5.52 -18.36 -4.96
N ILE A 532 5.72 -19.13 -6.04
CA ILE A 532 6.51 -20.38 -6.04
C ILE A 532 7.48 -20.33 -7.22
N VAL A 533 8.48 -19.46 -7.14
CA VAL A 533 9.46 -19.22 -8.19
C VAL A 533 10.88 -19.47 -7.70
N SER A 534 11.22 -18.90 -6.54
CA SER A 534 12.58 -18.89 -5.98
C SER A 534 12.56 -19.03 -4.46
N PRO A 535 13.59 -19.64 -3.83
CA PRO A 535 13.73 -19.61 -2.37
C PRO A 535 13.83 -18.19 -1.81
N ASN A 536 14.11 -17.21 -2.66
CA ASN A 536 14.21 -15.79 -2.33
C ASN A 536 12.90 -15.01 -2.54
N ASP A 537 11.76 -15.66 -2.81
CA ASP A 537 10.49 -14.96 -2.98
C ASP A 537 10.00 -14.35 -1.66
N TYR A 538 9.76 -13.04 -1.61
CA TYR A 538 9.05 -12.47 -0.46
C TYR A 538 7.56 -12.75 -0.59
N ALA A 539 6.98 -13.43 0.41
CA ALA A 539 5.63 -13.98 0.31
C ALA A 539 4.50 -12.92 0.31
N LEU A 540 4.73 -11.77 0.97
CA LEU A 540 3.76 -10.67 1.04
C LEU A 540 4.06 -9.62 -0.04
N THR A 541 3.93 -10.03 -1.30
CA THR A 541 4.20 -9.20 -2.48
C THR A 541 2.92 -8.79 -3.20
N GLY A 542 2.91 -7.59 -3.77
CA GLY A 542 1.83 -7.07 -4.60
C GLY A 542 2.32 -6.03 -5.59
N VAL A 543 1.41 -5.16 -6.02
CA VAL A 543 1.72 -4.06 -6.93
C VAL A 543 0.95 -2.82 -6.52
N SER A 544 1.55 -1.64 -6.73
CA SER A 544 0.78 -0.40 -6.74
C SER A 544 0.33 -0.10 -8.16
N TYR A 545 -0.97 0.01 -8.37
CA TYR A 545 -1.56 0.40 -9.65
C TYR A 545 -1.64 1.92 -9.79
N ALA A 546 -1.44 2.41 -11.01
CA ALA A 546 -1.94 3.69 -11.47
C ALA A 546 -3.25 3.48 -12.25
N ASN A 547 -4.30 4.16 -11.81
CA ASN A 547 -5.59 4.25 -12.48
C ASN A 547 -5.65 5.60 -13.20
N VAL A 548 -5.73 5.54 -14.52
CA VAL A 548 -5.74 6.71 -15.41
C VAL A 548 -6.98 6.68 -16.29
N TYR A 549 -7.48 7.85 -16.65
CA TYR A 549 -8.59 7.94 -17.60
C TYR A 549 -8.08 7.75 -19.03
N SER A 550 -8.91 7.21 -19.92
CA SER A 550 -8.57 7.22 -21.36
C SER A 550 -8.81 8.59 -21.98
N CYS A 551 -9.72 9.39 -21.43
CA CYS A 551 -10.08 10.68 -22.00
C CYS A 551 -10.06 11.82 -20.98
N TYR A 552 -9.33 12.89 -21.27
CA TYR A 552 -9.17 14.07 -20.41
C TYR A 552 -9.75 15.33 -21.02
N SER A 553 -10.30 16.21 -20.18
CA SER A 553 -10.57 17.59 -20.58
C SER A 553 -9.24 18.36 -20.61
N ASP A 554 -8.80 18.73 -21.81
CA ASP A 554 -7.52 19.42 -22.05
C ASP A 554 -7.69 20.60 -23.00
N GLY A 555 -8.42 21.63 -22.53
CA GLY A 555 -8.66 22.84 -23.33
C GLY A 555 -7.39 23.61 -23.71
N SER A 556 -6.28 23.41 -22.98
CA SER A 556 -4.97 23.99 -23.26
C SER A 556 -4.14 23.22 -24.29
N GLY A 557 -4.44 21.93 -24.51
CA GLY A 557 -3.61 21.01 -25.30
C GLY A 557 -2.28 20.62 -24.64
N VAL A 558 -2.16 20.77 -23.31
CA VAL A 558 -0.90 20.58 -22.56
C VAL A 558 -1.02 19.48 -21.51
N ARG A 559 -2.21 19.27 -20.93
CA ARG A 559 -2.44 18.28 -19.86
C ARG A 559 -2.12 16.86 -20.32
N VAL A 560 -2.64 16.46 -21.49
CA VAL A 560 -2.48 15.10 -22.00
C VAL A 560 -1.04 14.80 -22.40
N PRO A 561 -0.34 15.65 -23.17
CA PRO A 561 1.08 15.44 -23.46
C PRO A 561 1.94 15.35 -22.20
N THR A 562 1.67 16.21 -21.19
CA THR A 562 2.41 16.22 -19.91
C THR A 562 2.25 14.89 -19.18
N LEU A 563 1.02 14.39 -19.02
CA LEU A 563 0.75 13.11 -18.38
C LEU A 563 1.41 11.94 -19.14
N LYS A 564 1.25 11.89 -20.47
CA LYS A 564 1.82 10.80 -21.28
C LYS A 564 3.34 10.78 -21.25
N ASN A 565 3.99 11.94 -21.24
CA ASN A 565 5.44 12.03 -21.16
C ASN A 565 5.97 11.59 -19.80
N TRP A 566 5.29 11.94 -18.71
CA TRP A 566 5.64 11.45 -17.38
C TRP A 566 5.48 9.93 -17.26
N LEU A 567 4.34 9.38 -17.70
CA LEU A 567 4.12 7.93 -17.72
C LEU A 567 5.18 7.22 -18.58
N ALA A 568 5.51 7.79 -19.74
CA ALA A 568 6.53 7.22 -20.61
C ALA A 568 7.92 7.24 -19.95
N TRP A 569 8.29 8.30 -19.23
CA TRP A 569 9.52 8.36 -18.45
C TRP A 569 9.54 7.31 -17.33
N LEU A 570 8.45 7.20 -16.55
CA LEU A 570 8.32 6.23 -15.46
C LEU A 570 8.52 4.79 -15.96
N TYR A 571 7.80 4.39 -17.01
CA TYR A 571 7.92 3.02 -17.53
C TYR A 571 9.22 2.80 -18.32
N ALA A 572 9.74 3.81 -19.00
CA ALA A 572 11.02 3.69 -19.70
C ALA A 572 12.19 3.48 -18.72
N GLY A 573 12.07 3.95 -17.48
CA GLY A 573 13.03 3.70 -16.40
C GLY A 573 13.26 2.22 -16.07
N SER A 574 12.36 1.33 -16.48
CA SER A 574 12.50 -0.14 -16.38
C SER A 574 13.20 -0.79 -17.57
N ILE A 575 13.50 -0.04 -18.63
CA ILE A 575 13.93 -0.60 -19.93
C ILE A 575 15.32 -0.07 -20.30
N SER A 576 16.35 -0.68 -19.74
CA SER A 576 17.77 -0.29 -19.92
C SER A 576 18.26 -0.33 -21.38
N ALA A 577 17.54 -1.01 -22.27
CA ALA A 577 17.83 -1.07 -23.71
C ALA A 577 17.39 0.19 -24.48
N LEU A 578 16.65 1.12 -23.88
CA LEU A 578 16.26 2.38 -24.54
C LEU A 578 17.43 3.39 -24.59
N PRO A 579 17.40 4.35 -25.53
CA PRO A 579 18.34 5.47 -25.53
C PRO A 579 18.27 6.26 -24.21
N PRO A 580 19.33 6.92 -23.75
CA PRO A 580 19.30 7.77 -22.57
C PRO A 580 18.20 8.84 -22.65
N TYR A 581 17.55 9.11 -21.52
CA TYR A 581 16.53 10.14 -21.42
C TYR A 581 17.11 11.54 -21.73
N ASN A 582 16.39 12.30 -22.56
CA ASN A 582 16.70 13.68 -22.90
C ASN A 582 15.38 14.48 -22.96
N PRO A 583 15.16 15.49 -22.10
CA PRO A 583 13.89 16.20 -22.05
C PRO A 583 13.54 16.97 -23.34
N ALA A 584 14.51 17.25 -24.22
CA ALA A 584 14.27 17.89 -25.51
C ALA A 584 13.73 16.93 -26.58
N THR A 585 13.96 15.61 -26.45
CA THR A 585 13.63 14.63 -27.50
C THR A 585 12.82 13.44 -26.99
N SER A 586 12.99 13.05 -25.73
CA SER A 586 12.26 11.97 -25.09
C SER A 586 10.81 12.37 -24.81
N ASN A 587 9.89 11.55 -25.26
CA ASN A 587 8.45 11.76 -25.12
C ASN A 587 7.69 10.42 -25.22
N ALA A 588 6.37 10.44 -25.12
CA ALA A 588 5.54 9.22 -25.17
C ALA A 588 5.70 8.35 -26.45
N THR A 589 6.12 8.95 -27.57
CA THR A 589 6.37 8.21 -28.83
C THR A 589 7.81 7.72 -28.95
N SER A 590 8.75 8.40 -28.28
CA SER A 590 10.18 8.12 -28.28
C SER A 590 10.69 8.12 -26.83
N PRO A 591 10.35 7.09 -26.02
CA PRO A 591 10.75 7.04 -24.63
C PRO A 591 12.28 6.88 -24.49
N GLY A 592 12.85 7.45 -23.43
CA GLY A 592 14.26 7.28 -23.09
C GLY A 592 14.43 6.71 -21.68
N TYR A 593 15.47 5.91 -21.49
CA TYR A 593 15.84 5.30 -20.21
C TYR A 593 16.45 6.32 -19.26
N ASP A 594 15.91 6.40 -18.05
CA ASP A 594 16.46 7.15 -16.94
C ASP A 594 16.72 6.21 -15.76
N PRO A 595 17.98 5.96 -15.37
CA PRO A 595 18.30 5.05 -14.26
C PRO A 595 17.83 5.57 -12.90
N ASP A 596 17.52 6.86 -12.77
CA ASP A 596 17.09 7.44 -11.48
C ASP A 596 15.69 6.97 -11.09
N VAL A 597 14.86 6.56 -12.05
CA VAL A 597 13.55 5.94 -11.78
C VAL A 597 13.72 4.68 -10.93
N ALA A 598 14.54 3.73 -11.38
CA ALA A 598 14.79 2.49 -10.67
C ALA A 598 15.47 2.75 -9.31
N GLN A 599 16.41 3.70 -9.25
CA GLN A 599 17.06 4.08 -7.99
C GLN A 599 16.06 4.60 -6.95
N VAL A 600 15.19 5.56 -7.34
CA VAL A 600 14.18 6.11 -6.44
C VAL A 600 13.23 5.00 -5.95
N ILE A 601 12.72 4.16 -6.85
CA ILE A 601 11.81 3.07 -6.48
C ILE A 601 12.48 2.09 -5.50
N ARG A 602 13.70 1.62 -5.81
CA ARG A 602 14.44 0.67 -4.97
C ARG A 602 14.84 1.22 -3.61
N ASN A 603 15.11 2.51 -3.52
CA ASN A 603 15.46 3.15 -2.25
C ASN A 603 14.27 3.26 -1.30
N ASN A 604 13.04 3.21 -1.82
CA ASN A 604 11.83 3.08 -1.01
C ASN A 604 11.48 1.62 -0.69
N GLY A 605 12.35 0.66 -1.00
CA GLY A 605 12.08 -0.76 -0.73
C GLY A 605 11.09 -1.41 -1.71
N PHE A 606 10.89 -0.79 -2.87
CA PHE A 606 10.05 -1.31 -3.97
C PHE A 606 10.92 -1.77 -5.14
N HIS A 607 10.33 -2.43 -6.13
CA HIS A 607 11.03 -2.74 -7.38
C HIS A 607 10.27 -2.13 -8.56
N GLU A 608 10.99 -1.57 -9.53
CA GLU A 608 10.37 -1.13 -10.78
C GLU A 608 9.84 -2.32 -11.55
N LEU A 609 8.90 -2.12 -12.48
CA LEU A 609 8.40 -3.27 -13.25
C LEU A 609 9.51 -3.91 -14.09
N ASP A 610 9.40 -5.21 -14.33
CA ASP A 610 10.19 -5.85 -15.39
C ASP A 610 10.01 -5.14 -16.75
N GLY A 611 11.08 -5.15 -17.56
CA GLY A 611 11.11 -4.45 -18.84
C GLY A 611 10.04 -4.90 -19.84
N GLY A 612 9.58 -6.15 -19.77
CA GLY A 612 8.48 -6.68 -20.57
C GLY A 612 7.13 -6.09 -20.16
N TRP A 613 6.86 -5.99 -18.85
CA TRP A 613 5.67 -5.33 -18.32
C TRP A 613 5.62 -3.86 -18.69
N ALA A 614 6.73 -3.14 -18.47
CA ALA A 614 6.84 -1.73 -18.83
C ALA A 614 6.67 -1.49 -20.33
N SER A 615 7.28 -2.33 -21.17
CA SER A 615 7.13 -2.28 -22.63
C SER A 615 5.68 -2.46 -23.06
N ASN A 616 4.96 -3.39 -22.44
CA ASN A 616 3.55 -3.62 -22.75
C ASN A 616 2.67 -2.43 -22.34
N VAL A 617 2.95 -1.77 -21.21
CA VAL A 617 2.22 -0.56 -20.81
C VAL A 617 2.43 0.57 -21.84
N ILE A 618 3.68 0.83 -22.22
CA ILE A 618 4.03 1.83 -23.24
C ILE A 618 3.32 1.52 -24.57
N GLY A 619 3.37 0.25 -24.99
CA GLY A 619 2.78 -0.22 -26.24
C GLY A 619 1.25 -0.19 -26.26
N ALA A 620 0.60 -0.47 -25.13
CA ALA A 620 -0.85 -0.52 -25.03
C ALA A 620 -1.51 0.86 -24.91
N TYR A 621 -0.91 1.79 -24.13
CA TYR A 621 -1.62 3.02 -23.72
C TYR A 621 -0.94 4.33 -24.12
N LEU A 622 0.37 4.34 -24.38
CA LEU A 622 1.13 5.58 -24.56
C LEU A 622 1.47 5.86 -26.03
N ARG A 623 1.80 4.83 -26.81
CA ARG A 623 2.11 4.98 -28.24
C ARG A 623 0.83 5.08 -29.09
N PRO A 624 0.81 5.94 -30.12
CA PRO A 624 -0.24 5.89 -31.14
C PRO A 624 -0.24 4.51 -31.80
N SER A 625 -1.40 3.86 -31.95
CA SER A 625 -1.48 2.61 -32.68
C SER A 625 -1.15 2.89 -34.16
N ALA A 626 -0.11 2.25 -34.71
CA ALA A 626 0.26 2.40 -36.13
C ALA A 626 -0.80 1.79 -37.08
N ALA A 627 -1.72 1.01 -36.53
CA ALA A 627 -2.93 0.53 -37.17
C ALA A 627 -4.05 0.66 -36.13
N GLY A 628 -5.09 1.45 -36.41
CA GLY A 628 -6.21 1.78 -35.52
C GLY A 628 -6.99 0.59 -34.97
N GLY A 629 -6.35 -0.20 -34.09
CA GLY A 629 -6.82 -1.50 -33.61
C GLY A 629 -6.59 -1.73 -32.11
N LEU A 630 -6.00 -0.76 -31.38
CA LEU A 630 -5.98 -0.79 -29.91
C LEU A 630 -7.06 0.18 -29.40
N PRO A 631 -8.14 -0.32 -28.76
CA PRO A 631 -9.34 0.47 -28.48
C PRO A 631 -9.19 1.56 -27.40
N THR A 632 -8.05 1.64 -26.70
CA THR A 632 -7.88 2.50 -25.51
C THR A 632 -6.49 3.13 -25.44
N ALA A 633 -6.36 4.39 -25.84
CA ALA A 633 -5.17 5.21 -25.59
C ALA A 633 -5.52 6.42 -24.70
N ILE A 634 -4.54 7.00 -24.02
CA ILE A 634 -4.73 8.26 -23.28
C ILE A 634 -4.80 9.42 -24.29
N ALA A 635 -5.92 10.16 -24.30
CA ALA A 635 -6.20 11.21 -25.27
C ALA A 635 -6.95 12.42 -24.68
N ALA A 636 -6.98 13.52 -25.45
CA ALA A 636 -7.74 14.72 -25.15
C ALA A 636 -9.15 14.64 -25.74
N TYR A 637 -10.15 15.04 -24.97
CA TYR A 637 -11.50 15.24 -25.46
C TYR A 637 -11.55 16.48 -26.38
N ASN A 638 -11.87 16.30 -27.67
CA ASN A 638 -12.14 17.40 -28.59
C ASN A 638 -13.65 17.57 -28.84
N ALA A 639 -14.15 18.80 -28.68
CA ALA A 639 -15.56 19.12 -28.96
C ALA A 639 -15.87 19.20 -30.47
N SER A 640 -14.84 19.27 -31.33
CA SER A 640 -14.95 19.66 -32.74
C SER A 640 -14.79 18.53 -33.77
N GLY A 641 -14.85 17.26 -33.36
CA GLY A 641 -15.01 16.14 -34.30
C GLY A 641 -13.74 15.68 -35.01
N ALA A 642 -12.91 14.93 -34.28
CA ALA A 642 -12.16 13.75 -34.72
C ALA A 642 -11.58 13.13 -33.44
N GLN A 643 -12.39 12.35 -32.71
CA GLN A 643 -11.93 11.70 -31.49
C GLN A 643 -11.02 10.53 -31.87
N THR A 644 -9.77 10.57 -31.43
CA THR A 644 -8.81 9.47 -31.58
C THR A 644 -8.97 8.44 -30.45
N ASP A 645 -8.40 7.25 -30.65
CA ASP A 645 -8.29 6.11 -29.70
C ASP A 645 -8.45 6.52 -28.22
N GLY A 646 -9.42 5.93 -27.52
CA GLY A 646 -9.72 6.16 -26.09
C GLY A 646 -10.71 7.28 -25.75
N CYS A 647 -10.98 8.24 -26.64
CA CYS A 647 -11.99 9.30 -26.45
C CYS A 647 -13.24 9.16 -27.33
N GLN A 648 -13.34 8.10 -28.15
CA GLN A 648 -14.47 7.92 -29.07
C GLN A 648 -15.79 7.75 -28.30
N GLY A 649 -16.78 8.60 -28.61
CA GLY A 649 -18.10 8.62 -27.96
C GLY A 649 -18.12 9.29 -26.58
N VAL A 650 -17.01 9.87 -26.13
CA VAL A 650 -16.91 10.59 -24.85
C VAL A 650 -17.46 12.01 -24.99
N ILE A 651 -18.08 12.58 -23.93
CA ILE A 651 -18.76 13.89 -23.97
C ILE A 651 -18.19 14.97 -23.03
N GLY A 652 -17.17 14.68 -22.19
CA GLY A 652 -16.68 15.67 -21.21
C GLY A 652 -15.20 15.58 -20.84
N GLY A 653 -14.62 14.38 -20.87
CA GLY A 653 -13.27 14.10 -20.37
C GLY A 653 -13.19 14.17 -18.83
N ALA A 654 -12.16 13.54 -18.28
CA ALA A 654 -11.79 13.68 -16.87
C ALA A 654 -11.52 15.16 -16.54
N LYS A 655 -12.00 15.61 -15.39
CA LYS A 655 -11.99 17.03 -15.04
C LYS A 655 -10.88 17.36 -14.07
#